data_AF-A0A7V8FMW3-F1
#
_entry.id   AF-A0A7V8FMW3-F1
#
_cell.length_a   1.000
_cell.length_b   1.000
_cell.length_c   1.000
_cell.angle_alpha   90.00
_cell.angle_beta   90.00
_cell.angle_gamma   90.00
#
_symmetry.space_group_name_H-M   'P 1'
#
loop_
_entity.id
_entity.type
_entity.pdbx_description
1 polymer ?
#
loop_
_entity_poly.entity_id
_entity_poly.type
_entity_poly.pdbx_seq_one_letter_code
_entity_poly.pdbx_strand_id
1 'polypeptide(L)'
;MALRALHLTIAVVGIAAASALAYWWQHERLPAKGVAPAASAGSPGAGRVSQAVPVEAGRVSVMRMMDEAQAVGTLRSRQTVTVRPEVNGRITQLNFRDGAPVKRGQVLVQFDNQLELAQLRQAEAQLAIARTNHQRNQDLAARSFISASAVDQSAASLQVAQAQHALAQATVARLRILAPFDGITGIANVSVGDYLSAGQSIVNLEDMAVMFVDYRLPERYQTRLQPGQIARVGFDALPGETFEARVLAVDPRIDAEGRSLYVRGCIDNARARLRPGMFARVSAVFDVRDDVIVVPEEAVALQGDKAHVFRIVTLADGRAVAERLEVRLGARRQGRVEIVNGSLQAGEAIVLAGQQRLGAGNTPVSVSNSGALSPLDGSAAAALAPALQPARAVVVADRAPTVRRLGRRLGRRPARLSSAPPPRWPCRRRAAPASDGGGPAMKLAEISIRRPVFATVLSLLVLLIGIVSYFSLPVREYPRIDEPIVTVSVTYTGASAEVMETQVSKVLKDSIAGIDGVDILTSISRAERSQITARFRLDKNPDSAAADVRDRTSRVRGRLPDDIDDPIISKVEADAWPIIWLTFSSDRMSRLVLSDVVNRIAKPRLQTATGVAEVNLYGERQYAMRIWLDAERLAAFQLTTADVEAAIRANNLELPAGRIESSQREFGVTAQTNLVTPEQFANIVIRTVNGFPVRMRDVARVEEGALDERSTARINGRDAVMVGITRQATANPLDLSRAVRAMLPQVEQDLGGGVSIQVANDSSIFIERSIHNVYRTIAEAVVLVTLVIFVFLRTLRASIIPIVTIPVSLVGTFALMSLAGFSINTLTLLALVLAIGLVVDDAIVVLENIYRHIEEGMAPFQAALRGSREVGFAIVAMTLTLAAARGRGLAAHAAVAAALAGGGGHAGGGHCHRAGLPTPAPGTGAGGRPGRDQRAHHRARRRHAGLHQPLHRPGREAG
;
A
#
# COMPACT_ATOMS: atom_id res chain seq x y z
N MET A 1 35.04 1.40 -18.87
CA MET A 1 35.26 -0.06 -18.72
C MET A 1 36.47 -0.40 -17.85
N ALA A 2 37.65 0.22 -18.06
CA ALA A 2 38.92 -0.11 -17.38
C ALA A 2 38.83 -0.41 -15.85
N LEU A 3 38.10 0.40 -15.07
CA LEU A 3 37.97 0.22 -13.62
C LEU A 3 37.44 -1.18 -13.21
N ARG A 4 36.53 -1.77 -14.01
CA ARG A 4 35.98 -3.12 -13.72
C ARG A 4 37.03 -4.22 -13.85
N ALA A 5 38.02 -4.07 -14.74
CA ALA A 5 39.14 -5.01 -14.87
C ALA A 5 40.09 -4.88 -13.67
N LEU A 6 40.36 -3.65 -13.21
CA LEU A 6 41.23 -3.38 -12.06
C LEU A 6 40.72 -4.05 -10.78
N HIS A 7 39.42 -3.90 -10.47
CA HIS A 7 38.82 -4.56 -9.31
C HIS A 7 38.87 -6.09 -9.41
N LEU A 8 38.69 -6.67 -10.61
CA LEU A 8 38.80 -8.12 -10.82
C LEU A 8 40.23 -8.62 -10.54
N THR A 9 41.25 -7.91 -11.02
CA THR A 9 42.66 -8.28 -10.76
C THR A 9 43.04 -8.16 -9.29
N ILE A 10 42.57 -7.13 -8.58
CA ILE A 10 42.83 -6.96 -7.15
C ILE A 10 42.17 -8.09 -6.33
N ALA A 11 40.95 -8.50 -6.70
CA ALA A 11 40.25 -9.60 -6.03
C ALA A 11 41.00 -10.95 -6.17
N VAL A 12 41.52 -11.27 -7.37
CA VAL A 12 42.30 -12.50 -7.60
C VAL A 12 43.60 -12.51 -6.78
N VAL A 13 44.30 -11.37 -6.69
CA VAL A 13 45.52 -11.24 -5.87
C VAL A 13 45.21 -11.38 -4.37
N GLY A 14 44.10 -10.80 -3.90
CA GLY A 14 43.65 -10.94 -2.50
C GLY A 14 43.36 -12.38 -2.09
N ILE A 15 42.71 -13.17 -2.95
CA ILE A 15 42.42 -14.59 -2.71
C ILE A 15 43.71 -15.42 -2.63
N ALA A 16 44.70 -15.13 -3.48
CA ALA A 16 46.00 -15.78 -3.44
C ALA A 16 46.78 -15.46 -2.16
N ALA A 17 46.80 -14.19 -1.73
CA ALA A 17 47.47 -13.76 -0.51
C ALA A 17 46.88 -14.39 0.76
N ALA A 18 45.54 -14.43 0.87
CA ALA A 18 44.85 -15.07 1.99
C ALA A 18 45.15 -16.58 2.09
N SER A 19 45.27 -17.25 0.94
CA SER A 19 45.59 -18.68 0.86
C SER A 19 47.03 -18.98 1.34
N ALA A 20 47.99 -18.08 1.09
CA ALA A 20 49.36 -18.22 1.55
C ALA A 20 49.51 -18.00 3.07
N LEU A 21 48.80 -17.00 3.63
CA LEU A 21 48.78 -16.73 5.07
C LEU A 21 48.22 -17.91 5.89
N ALA A 22 47.16 -18.55 5.40
CA ALA A 22 46.58 -19.73 6.04
C ALA A 22 47.53 -20.94 6.08
N TYR A 23 48.41 -21.08 5.08
CA TYR A 23 49.44 -22.13 5.03
C TYR A 23 50.59 -21.86 6.01
N TRP A 24 51.02 -20.60 6.14
CA TRP A 24 52.16 -20.23 7.00
C TRP A 24 51.86 -20.37 8.50
N TRP A 25 50.66 -20.00 8.95
CA TRP A 25 50.28 -20.03 10.37
C TRP A 25 50.15 -21.45 10.97
N GLN A 26 50.27 -22.50 10.16
CA GLN A 26 50.11 -23.89 10.59
C GLN A 26 51.39 -24.55 11.15
N HIS A 27 52.53 -23.83 11.19
CA HIS A 27 53.84 -24.49 11.11
C HIS A 27 54.90 -24.24 12.21
N GLU A 28 54.56 -23.61 13.34
CA GLU A 28 55.48 -23.44 14.49
C GLU A 28 55.20 -24.41 15.66
N ARG A 29 56.24 -24.77 16.44
CA ARG A 29 56.16 -25.74 17.56
C ARG A 29 57.18 -25.43 18.66
N LEU A 30 56.77 -25.57 19.93
CA LEU A 30 57.64 -25.60 21.12
C LEU A 30 57.19 -26.70 22.11
N PRO A 31 58.06 -27.17 23.03
CA PRO A 31 57.93 -28.48 23.68
C PRO A 31 57.15 -28.48 25.01
N ALA A 32 56.76 -29.68 25.47
CA ALA A 32 56.07 -29.91 26.73
C ALA A 32 56.85 -30.86 27.68
N LYS A 33 56.64 -30.69 29.00
CA LYS A 33 56.98 -31.65 30.06
C LYS A 33 55.70 -32.29 30.61
N GLY A 34 55.80 -33.45 31.25
CA GLY A 34 54.69 -34.13 31.94
C GLY A 34 55.16 -34.98 33.11
N VAL A 35 54.21 -35.43 33.96
CA VAL A 35 54.41 -36.33 35.11
C VAL A 35 53.23 -37.33 35.19
N ALA A 36 53.40 -38.43 35.92
CA ALA A 36 52.61 -39.68 35.90
C ALA A 36 51.51 -39.77 37.01
N PRO A 37 50.70 -40.86 37.08
CA PRO A 37 49.46 -40.94 37.87
C PRO A 37 49.56 -41.73 39.20
N ALA A 38 48.43 -41.84 39.92
CA ALA A 38 48.24 -42.69 41.11
C ALA A 38 46.80 -43.29 41.18
N ALA A 39 46.58 -44.35 41.97
CA ALA A 39 45.31 -45.08 42.15
C ALA A 39 45.35 -45.93 43.47
N SER A 40 44.36 -46.74 43.91
CA SER A 40 43.05 -47.17 43.37
C SER A 40 42.11 -47.70 44.49
N ALA A 41 40.83 -47.30 44.53
CA ALA A 41 39.74 -47.94 45.30
C ALA A 41 38.37 -47.44 44.79
N GLY A 42 37.25 -48.17 44.86
CA GLY A 42 37.00 -49.57 45.25
C GLY A 42 35.49 -49.89 45.15
N SER A 43 35.10 -51.13 44.84
CA SER A 43 33.68 -51.53 44.76
C SER A 43 33.13 -51.98 46.13
N PRO A 44 31.83 -51.78 46.38
CA PRO A 44 30.89 -52.91 46.30
C PRO A 44 29.53 -52.56 45.66
N GLY A 45 28.67 -53.56 45.43
CA GLY A 45 27.30 -53.37 44.93
C GLY A 45 26.25 -54.00 45.85
N ALA A 46 25.04 -53.44 45.86
CA ALA A 46 23.87 -53.97 46.57
C ALA A 46 22.54 -53.56 45.89
N GLY A 47 21.45 -54.23 46.28
CA GLY A 47 20.16 -54.28 45.57
C GLY A 47 19.48 -52.96 45.17
N ARG A 48 18.82 -52.99 44.01
CA ARG A 48 17.85 -51.97 43.58
C ARG A 48 16.54 -52.11 44.36
N VAL A 49 16.30 -51.17 45.28
CA VAL A 49 14.94 -50.88 45.79
C VAL A 49 14.26 -49.91 44.81
N SER A 50 13.00 -50.15 44.46
CA SER A 50 12.22 -49.28 43.58
C SER A 50 11.79 -48.00 44.30
N GLN A 51 12.60 -46.94 44.22
CA GLN A 51 12.23 -45.61 44.71
C GLN A 51 11.06 -45.03 43.89
N ALA A 52 10.10 -44.41 44.57
CA ALA A 52 8.97 -43.74 43.93
C ALA A 52 9.40 -42.45 43.23
N VAL A 53 8.81 -42.15 42.07
CA VAL A 53 9.17 -40.96 41.28
C VAL A 53 8.55 -39.71 41.91
N PRO A 54 9.32 -38.65 42.23
CA PRO A 54 8.76 -37.40 42.71
C PRO A 54 8.00 -36.69 41.59
N VAL A 55 6.76 -36.29 41.86
CA VAL A 55 5.87 -35.58 40.94
C VAL A 55 5.12 -34.46 41.64
N GLU A 56 4.72 -33.45 40.87
CA GLU A 56 3.87 -32.35 41.33
C GLU A 56 2.41 -32.62 40.96
N ALA A 57 1.47 -32.38 41.88
CA ALA A 57 0.06 -32.73 41.72
C ALA A 57 -0.86 -31.50 41.64
N GLY A 58 -1.62 -31.41 40.55
CA GLY A 58 -2.73 -30.48 40.36
C GLY A 58 -4.08 -31.20 40.47
N ARG A 59 -5.17 -30.48 40.19
CA ARG A 59 -6.53 -31.03 40.17
C ARG A 59 -7.25 -30.71 38.87
N VAL A 60 -8.07 -31.65 38.41
CA VAL A 60 -9.06 -31.43 37.34
C VAL A 60 -10.10 -30.41 37.82
N SER A 61 -10.48 -29.48 36.95
CA SER A 61 -11.43 -28.40 37.27
C SER A 61 -12.53 -28.30 36.21
N VAL A 62 -13.69 -27.78 36.58
CA VAL A 62 -14.72 -27.35 35.61
C VAL A 62 -14.64 -25.84 35.39
N MET A 63 -14.91 -25.39 34.17
CA MET A 63 -15.13 -23.96 33.89
C MET A 63 -16.22 -23.78 32.82
N ARG A 64 -16.95 -22.66 32.91
CA ARG A 64 -17.79 -22.19 31.80
C ARG A 64 -16.89 -21.80 30.63
N MET A 65 -17.08 -22.45 29.47
CA MET A 65 -16.30 -22.18 28.27
C MET A 65 -17.19 -21.62 27.15
N MET A 66 -16.89 -20.40 26.73
CA MET A 66 -17.54 -19.75 25.58
C MET A 66 -16.65 -19.90 24.34
N ASP A 67 -17.22 -20.36 23.24
CA ASP A 67 -16.60 -20.29 21.91
C ASP A 67 -16.97 -18.93 21.31
N GLU A 68 -15.99 -18.05 21.16
CA GLU A 68 -16.21 -16.68 20.68
C GLU A 68 -15.06 -16.26 19.75
N ALA A 69 -15.36 -15.41 18.77
CA ALA A 69 -14.36 -14.69 18.01
C ALA A 69 -14.44 -13.20 18.34
N GLN A 70 -13.27 -12.62 18.64
CA GLN A 70 -13.13 -11.19 18.86
C GLN A 70 -12.74 -10.49 17.56
N ALA A 71 -13.39 -9.36 17.30
CA ALA A 71 -13.12 -8.46 16.19
C ALA A 71 -13.19 -7.00 16.65
N VAL A 72 -12.56 -6.12 15.88
CA VAL A 72 -12.83 -4.68 15.96
C VAL A 72 -13.80 -4.32 14.83
N GLY A 73 -14.84 -3.56 15.17
CA GLY A 73 -15.80 -2.99 14.24
C GLY A 73 -15.97 -1.49 14.44
N THR A 74 -16.82 -0.88 13.63
CA THR A 74 -17.21 0.53 13.74
C THR A 74 -18.72 0.68 13.75
N LEU A 75 -19.22 1.67 14.50
CA LEU A 75 -20.63 2.02 14.49
C LEU A 75 -21.02 2.88 13.31
N ARG A 76 -22.24 2.64 12.80
CA ARG A 76 -22.91 3.46 11.78
C ARG A 76 -24.36 3.71 12.16
N SER A 77 -24.88 4.88 11.81
CA SER A 77 -26.30 5.19 11.83
C SER A 77 -27.09 4.26 10.89
N ARG A 78 -28.36 3.97 11.21
CA ARG A 78 -29.22 3.13 10.34
C ARG A 78 -29.41 3.75 8.96
N GLN A 79 -29.55 5.07 8.92
CA GLN A 79 -29.61 5.89 7.71
C GLN A 79 -28.81 7.18 7.92
N THR A 80 -28.14 7.67 6.88
CA THR A 80 -27.47 8.99 6.86
C THR A 80 -27.68 9.63 5.51
N VAL A 81 -27.91 10.94 5.46
CA VAL A 81 -28.02 11.70 4.21
C VAL A 81 -27.55 13.13 4.42
N THR A 82 -26.67 13.61 3.53
CA THR A 82 -26.33 15.03 3.44
C THR A 82 -27.42 15.73 2.65
N VAL A 83 -28.19 16.58 3.33
CA VAL A 83 -29.26 17.37 2.74
C VAL A 83 -28.66 18.43 1.81
N ARG A 84 -29.20 18.53 0.59
CA ARG A 84 -28.73 19.39 -0.50
C ARG A 84 -29.94 19.94 -1.27
N PRO A 85 -29.87 21.14 -1.87
CA PRO A 85 -30.96 21.70 -2.66
C PRO A 85 -30.98 21.14 -4.10
N GLU A 86 -32.18 20.98 -4.66
CA GLU A 86 -32.37 20.66 -6.09
C GLU A 86 -32.34 21.90 -6.99
N VAL A 87 -32.58 23.09 -6.43
CA VAL A 87 -32.72 24.37 -7.14
C VAL A 87 -31.91 25.46 -6.44
N ASN A 88 -31.48 26.47 -7.21
CA ASN A 88 -30.78 27.63 -6.65
C ASN A 88 -31.78 28.55 -5.93
N GLY A 89 -31.38 29.19 -4.83
CA GLY A 89 -32.27 30.12 -4.12
C GLY A 89 -31.68 30.73 -2.86
N ARG A 90 -32.32 31.81 -2.38
CA ARG A 90 -31.93 32.48 -1.12
C ARG A 90 -32.71 31.93 0.06
N ILE A 91 -32.04 31.55 1.14
CA ILE A 91 -32.68 31.02 2.35
C ILE A 91 -33.45 32.14 3.06
N THR A 92 -34.76 31.94 3.25
CA THR A 92 -35.61 32.85 4.05
C THR A 92 -35.85 32.33 5.46
N GLN A 93 -35.91 31.00 5.67
CA GLN A 93 -36.08 30.39 6.99
C GLN A 93 -35.32 29.06 7.12
N LEU A 94 -34.76 28.83 8.31
CA LEU A 94 -34.11 27.58 8.74
C LEU A 94 -34.92 27.00 9.91
N ASN A 95 -35.50 25.82 9.71
CA ASN A 95 -36.57 25.26 10.55
C ASN A 95 -36.11 24.07 11.42
N PHE A 96 -34.83 24.07 11.79
CA PHE A 96 -34.22 23.15 12.74
C PHE A 96 -33.15 23.88 13.58
N ARG A 97 -32.56 23.19 14.56
CA ARG A 97 -31.36 23.63 15.30
C ARG A 97 -30.30 22.55 15.19
N ASP A 98 -29.03 22.92 15.30
CA ASP A 98 -27.93 21.94 15.29
C ASP A 98 -28.11 20.91 16.42
N GLY A 99 -27.94 19.63 16.11
CA GLY A 99 -28.15 18.54 17.06
C GLY A 99 -29.62 18.21 17.41
N ALA A 100 -30.61 18.87 16.80
CA ALA A 100 -32.02 18.64 17.11
C ALA A 100 -32.62 17.41 16.40
N PRO A 101 -33.60 16.73 17.00
CA PRO A 101 -34.40 15.72 16.30
C PRO A 101 -35.38 16.39 15.31
N VAL A 102 -35.51 15.81 14.13
CA VAL A 102 -36.45 16.22 13.07
C VAL A 102 -37.27 15.03 12.59
N LYS A 103 -38.52 15.28 12.17
CA LYS A 103 -39.44 14.24 11.67
C LYS A 103 -39.47 14.18 10.16
N ARG A 104 -39.75 12.99 9.60
CA ARG A 104 -39.97 12.79 8.17
C ARG A 104 -41.06 13.73 7.65
N GLY A 105 -40.76 14.48 6.60
CA GLY A 105 -41.65 15.49 6.01
C GLY A 105 -41.62 16.87 6.68
N GLN A 106 -40.86 17.05 7.77
CA GLN A 106 -40.61 18.38 8.34
C GLN A 106 -39.84 19.25 7.34
N VAL A 107 -40.29 20.48 7.12
CA VAL A 107 -39.52 21.49 6.37
C VAL A 107 -38.26 21.82 7.17
N LEU A 108 -37.09 21.66 6.55
CA LEU A 108 -35.79 22.02 7.11
C LEU A 108 -35.34 23.41 6.64
N VAL A 109 -35.53 23.70 5.35
CA VAL A 109 -35.16 24.99 4.72
C VAL A 109 -36.31 25.46 3.85
N GLN A 110 -36.65 26.75 3.95
CA GLN A 110 -37.52 27.47 3.03
C GLN A 110 -36.67 28.48 2.25
N PHE A 111 -36.71 28.39 0.92
CA PHE A 111 -36.18 29.43 0.04
C PHE A 111 -37.18 30.58 -0.14
N ASP A 112 -36.75 31.72 -0.68
CA ASP A 112 -37.67 32.70 -1.25
C ASP A 112 -38.53 32.04 -2.35
N ASN A 113 -39.78 32.47 -2.46
CA ASN A 113 -40.80 31.88 -3.33
C ASN A 113 -41.85 32.90 -3.82
N GLN A 114 -41.61 34.21 -3.65
CA GLN A 114 -42.57 35.26 -4.03
C GLN A 114 -42.93 35.19 -5.52
N LEU A 115 -41.93 34.98 -6.38
CA LEU A 115 -42.06 34.96 -7.83
C LEU A 115 -42.77 33.68 -8.31
N GLU A 116 -42.35 32.52 -7.82
CA GLU A 116 -42.85 31.20 -8.22
C GLU A 116 -44.29 30.99 -7.72
N LEU A 117 -44.64 31.55 -6.55
CA LEU A 117 -46.01 31.56 -6.06
C LEU A 117 -46.93 32.46 -6.92
N ALA A 118 -46.41 33.56 -7.48
CA ALA A 118 -47.15 34.38 -8.44
C ALA A 118 -47.34 33.65 -9.78
N GLN A 119 -46.31 32.95 -10.27
CA GLN A 119 -46.39 32.11 -11.47
C GLN A 119 -47.39 30.95 -11.30
N LEU A 120 -47.44 30.31 -10.13
CA LEU A 120 -48.44 29.27 -9.83
C LEU A 120 -49.87 29.83 -9.92
N ARG A 121 -50.15 30.98 -9.30
CA ARG A 121 -51.46 31.64 -9.38
C ARG A 121 -51.85 32.02 -10.81
N GLN A 122 -50.89 32.42 -11.63
CA GLN A 122 -51.11 32.67 -13.06
C GLN A 122 -51.52 31.39 -13.81
N ALA A 123 -50.82 30.28 -13.54
CA ALA A 123 -51.12 28.99 -14.16
C ALA A 123 -52.46 28.39 -13.66
N GLU A 124 -52.81 28.57 -12.38
CA GLU A 124 -54.13 28.24 -11.81
C GLU A 124 -55.25 28.97 -12.56
N ALA A 125 -55.10 30.27 -12.81
CA ALA A 125 -56.08 31.08 -13.55
C ALA A 125 -56.20 30.64 -15.02
N GLN A 126 -55.08 30.36 -15.70
CA GLN A 126 -55.07 29.84 -17.07
C GLN A 126 -55.76 28.47 -17.17
N LEU A 127 -55.51 27.57 -16.21
CA LEU A 127 -56.18 26.27 -16.11
C LEU A 127 -57.69 26.41 -15.88
N ALA A 128 -58.12 27.34 -15.02
CA ALA A 128 -59.54 27.62 -14.81
C ALA A 128 -60.24 28.07 -16.10
N ILE A 129 -59.65 29.04 -16.81
CA ILE A 129 -60.18 29.55 -18.09
C ILE A 129 -60.27 28.44 -19.14
N ALA A 130 -59.20 27.66 -19.32
CA ALA A 130 -59.18 26.56 -20.28
C ALA A 130 -60.23 25.47 -19.95
N ARG A 131 -60.41 25.15 -18.66
CA ARG A 131 -61.40 24.18 -18.19
C ARG A 131 -62.83 24.62 -18.46
N THR A 132 -63.18 25.87 -18.15
CA THR A 132 -64.51 26.43 -18.43
C THR A 132 -64.78 26.53 -19.93
N ASN A 133 -63.77 26.86 -20.75
CA ASN A 133 -63.92 26.89 -22.20
C ASN A 133 -64.12 25.48 -22.78
N HIS A 134 -63.40 24.46 -22.30
CA HIS A 134 -63.62 23.08 -22.73
C HIS A 134 -65.01 22.56 -22.36
N GLN A 135 -65.47 22.80 -21.12
CA GLN A 135 -66.83 22.45 -20.69
C GLN A 135 -67.91 23.12 -21.55
N ARG A 136 -67.78 24.44 -21.80
CA ARG A 136 -68.70 25.18 -22.68
C ARG A 136 -68.71 24.60 -24.10
N ASN A 137 -67.56 24.21 -24.64
CA ASN A 137 -67.48 23.58 -25.96
C ASN A 137 -68.14 22.20 -25.98
N GLN A 138 -67.98 21.38 -24.93
CA GLN A 138 -68.69 20.11 -24.79
C GLN A 138 -70.23 20.32 -24.76
N ASP A 139 -70.73 21.27 -23.97
CA ASP A 139 -72.16 21.60 -23.89
C ASP A 139 -72.74 22.10 -25.23
N LEU A 140 -71.97 22.89 -25.98
CA LEU A 140 -72.37 23.40 -27.30
C LEU A 140 -72.31 22.31 -28.38
N ALA A 141 -71.33 21.41 -28.33
CA ALA A 141 -71.23 20.27 -29.25
C ALA A 141 -72.36 19.24 -29.01
N ALA A 142 -72.72 18.98 -27.75
CA ALA A 142 -73.86 18.14 -27.38
C ALA A 142 -75.22 18.70 -27.86
N ARG A 143 -75.26 20.00 -28.24
CA ARG A 143 -76.41 20.69 -28.84
C ARG A 143 -76.21 21.00 -30.34
N SER A 144 -75.19 20.43 -30.97
CA SER A 144 -74.84 20.61 -32.39
C SER A 144 -74.52 22.05 -32.83
N PHE A 145 -74.12 22.94 -31.91
CA PHE A 145 -73.76 24.33 -32.23
C PHE A 145 -72.30 24.54 -32.67
N ILE A 146 -71.40 23.58 -32.46
CA ILE A 146 -69.99 23.64 -32.89
C ILE A 146 -69.51 22.30 -33.47
N SER A 147 -68.39 22.32 -34.19
CA SER A 147 -67.76 21.12 -34.77
C SER A 147 -66.92 20.35 -33.76
N ALA A 148 -66.72 19.05 -34.01
CA ALA A 148 -65.88 18.17 -33.18
C ALA A 148 -64.44 18.71 -33.01
N SER A 149 -63.84 19.23 -34.09
CA SER A 149 -62.49 19.83 -34.07
C SER A 149 -62.36 21.00 -33.08
N ALA A 150 -63.43 21.78 -32.84
CA ALA A 150 -63.44 22.84 -31.83
C ALA A 150 -63.51 22.30 -30.39
N VAL A 151 -64.04 21.08 -30.19
CA VAL A 151 -63.93 20.35 -28.92
C VAL A 151 -62.50 19.85 -28.75
N ASP A 152 -61.91 19.20 -29.76
CA ASP A 152 -60.54 18.67 -29.73
C ASP A 152 -59.49 19.76 -29.44
N GLN A 153 -59.60 20.92 -30.09
CA GLN A 153 -58.74 22.08 -29.85
C GLN A 153 -58.89 22.63 -28.41
N SER A 154 -60.09 22.56 -27.83
CA SER A 154 -60.32 22.94 -26.42
C SER A 154 -59.78 21.90 -25.43
N ALA A 155 -59.78 20.62 -25.79
CA ALA A 155 -59.16 19.55 -24.99
C ALA A 155 -57.62 19.72 -24.97
N ALA A 156 -57.02 19.99 -26.13
CA ALA A 156 -55.58 20.23 -26.25
C ALA A 156 -55.11 21.46 -25.45
N SER A 157 -55.83 22.57 -25.52
CA SER A 157 -55.50 23.78 -24.74
C SER A 157 -55.70 23.59 -23.22
N LEU A 158 -56.71 22.82 -22.80
CA LEU A 158 -56.85 22.37 -21.41
C LEU A 158 -55.66 21.51 -20.96
N GLN A 159 -55.19 20.57 -21.80
CA GLN A 159 -54.04 19.73 -21.48
C GLN A 159 -52.74 20.56 -21.33
N VAL A 160 -52.52 21.57 -22.17
CA VAL A 160 -51.38 22.50 -22.04
C VAL A 160 -51.45 23.28 -20.73
N ALA A 161 -52.62 23.83 -20.37
CA ALA A 161 -52.78 24.57 -19.11
C ALA A 161 -52.62 23.67 -17.87
N GLN A 162 -53.06 22.41 -17.94
CA GLN A 162 -52.80 21.40 -16.89
C GLN A 162 -51.31 21.14 -16.70
N ALA A 163 -50.55 21.00 -17.80
CA ALA A 163 -49.10 20.79 -17.75
C ALA A 163 -48.36 22.01 -17.19
N GLN A 164 -48.77 23.23 -17.56
CA GLN A 164 -48.21 24.48 -17.02
C GLN A 164 -48.46 24.62 -15.51
N HIS A 165 -49.69 24.34 -15.06
CA HIS A 165 -50.02 24.32 -13.63
C HIS A 165 -49.18 23.28 -12.87
N ALA A 166 -49.09 22.05 -13.37
CA ALA A 166 -48.30 20.98 -12.73
C ALA A 166 -46.81 21.34 -12.64
N LEU A 167 -46.25 21.98 -13.67
CA LEU A 167 -44.86 22.46 -13.67
C LEU A 167 -44.64 23.55 -12.62
N ALA A 168 -45.49 24.58 -12.58
CA ALA A 168 -45.39 25.65 -11.58
C ALA A 168 -45.53 25.11 -10.14
N GLN A 169 -46.47 24.16 -9.92
CA GLN A 169 -46.67 23.51 -8.64
C GLN A 169 -45.43 22.70 -8.20
N ALA A 170 -44.79 21.98 -9.12
CA ALA A 170 -43.55 21.25 -8.87
C ALA A 170 -42.36 22.17 -8.55
N THR A 171 -42.26 23.32 -9.22
CA THR A 171 -41.24 24.35 -8.93
C THR A 171 -41.41 24.92 -7.52
N VAL A 172 -42.63 25.33 -7.14
CA VAL A 172 -42.92 25.82 -5.78
C VAL A 172 -42.67 24.75 -4.71
N ALA A 173 -42.92 23.47 -5.01
CA ALA A 173 -42.62 22.38 -4.09
C ALA A 173 -41.11 22.21 -3.82
N ARG A 174 -40.26 22.38 -4.84
CA ARG A 174 -38.78 22.29 -4.72
C ARG A 174 -38.15 23.39 -3.86
N LEU A 175 -38.84 24.52 -3.67
CA LEU A 175 -38.39 25.60 -2.79
C LEU A 175 -38.51 25.26 -1.28
N ARG A 176 -39.03 24.07 -0.95
CA ARG A 176 -39.11 23.53 0.42
C ARG A 176 -38.32 22.24 0.55
N ILE A 177 -37.20 22.31 1.27
CA ILE A 177 -36.39 21.12 1.55
C ILE A 177 -36.99 20.40 2.76
N LEU A 178 -37.38 19.14 2.57
CA LEU A 178 -38.01 18.31 3.60
C LEU A 178 -37.04 17.25 4.14
N ALA A 179 -37.17 16.87 5.41
CA ALA A 179 -36.47 15.74 5.99
C ALA A 179 -36.97 14.40 5.39
N PRO A 180 -36.12 13.57 4.75
CA PRO A 180 -36.56 12.33 4.09
C PRO A 180 -36.89 11.18 5.04
N PHE A 181 -36.37 11.20 6.27
CA PHE A 181 -36.63 10.23 7.34
C PHE A 181 -36.55 10.91 8.72
N ASP A 182 -37.00 10.24 9.78
CA ASP A 182 -36.86 10.71 11.16
C ASP A 182 -35.41 10.54 11.65
N GLY A 183 -34.80 11.60 12.19
CA GLY A 183 -33.39 11.56 12.57
C GLY A 183 -32.94 12.80 13.34
N ILE A 184 -31.63 12.93 13.56
CA ILE A 184 -31.00 14.07 14.24
C ILE A 184 -30.18 14.87 13.22
N THR A 185 -30.34 16.18 13.20
CA THR A 185 -29.52 17.08 12.36
C THR A 185 -28.13 17.27 12.96
N GLY A 186 -27.10 17.25 12.11
CA GLY A 186 -25.76 17.72 12.45
C GLY A 186 -25.70 19.24 12.57
N ILE A 187 -24.51 19.80 12.36
CA ILE A 187 -24.28 21.25 12.29
C ILE A 187 -24.65 21.75 10.88
N ALA A 188 -25.39 22.86 10.79
CA ALA A 188 -25.69 23.54 9.54
C ALA A 188 -24.45 24.24 8.95
N ASN A 189 -24.21 24.08 7.65
CA ASN A 189 -23.14 24.76 6.92
C ASN A 189 -23.62 26.07 6.26
N VAL A 190 -24.83 26.54 6.59
CA VAL A 190 -25.54 27.63 5.90
C VAL A 190 -26.37 28.46 6.90
N SER A 191 -26.52 29.75 6.62
CA SER A 191 -27.23 30.74 7.43
C SER A 191 -28.47 31.29 6.72
N VAL A 192 -29.44 31.81 7.49
CA VAL A 192 -30.58 32.54 6.92
C VAL A 192 -30.07 33.80 6.21
N GLY A 193 -30.50 33.99 4.96
CA GLY A 193 -30.02 35.07 4.09
C GLY A 193 -28.93 34.64 3.10
N ASP A 194 -28.35 33.45 3.21
CA ASP A 194 -27.40 32.90 2.23
C ASP A 194 -28.10 32.57 0.90
N TYR A 195 -27.36 32.64 -0.21
CA TYR A 195 -27.77 32.12 -1.51
C TYR A 195 -27.09 30.76 -1.75
N LEU A 196 -27.88 29.72 -2.02
CA LEU A 196 -27.38 28.38 -2.27
C LEU A 196 -27.49 27.99 -3.75
N SER A 197 -26.47 27.28 -4.22
CA SER A 197 -26.49 26.59 -5.52
C SER A 197 -26.94 25.14 -5.37
N ALA A 198 -27.58 24.60 -6.41
CA ALA A 198 -28.00 23.20 -6.47
C ALA A 198 -26.84 22.23 -6.13
N GLY A 199 -27.10 21.25 -5.27
CA GLY A 199 -26.10 20.29 -4.80
C GLY A 199 -25.19 20.74 -3.64
N GLN A 200 -25.25 22.00 -3.20
CA GLN A 200 -24.50 22.51 -2.05
C GLN A 200 -24.90 21.81 -0.73
N SER A 201 -23.94 21.54 0.15
CA SER A 201 -24.20 20.86 1.43
C SER A 201 -24.87 21.80 2.45
N ILE A 202 -26.05 21.41 2.95
CA ILE A 202 -26.78 22.17 3.98
C ILE A 202 -26.47 21.60 5.36
N VAL A 203 -26.87 20.34 5.63
CA VAL A 203 -26.72 19.67 6.93
C VAL A 203 -26.67 18.16 6.72
N ASN A 204 -25.97 17.41 7.58
CA ASN A 204 -26.12 15.95 7.61
C ASN A 204 -27.31 15.55 8.50
N LEU A 205 -28.12 14.60 8.05
CA LEU A 205 -29.22 14.03 8.82
C LEU A 205 -28.92 12.56 9.11
N GLU A 206 -28.92 12.17 10.37
CA GLU A 206 -28.55 10.83 10.82
C GLU A 206 -29.67 10.19 11.66
N ASP A 207 -30.06 8.97 11.28
CA ASP A 207 -30.92 8.14 12.13
C ASP A 207 -30.07 7.35 13.12
N MET A 208 -30.25 7.69 14.39
CA MET A 208 -29.50 7.16 15.52
C MET A 208 -30.33 6.25 16.43
N ALA A 209 -31.62 6.01 16.14
CA ALA A 209 -32.49 5.21 17.02
C ALA A 209 -32.04 3.74 17.10
N VAL A 210 -31.53 3.24 15.98
CA VAL A 210 -30.89 1.92 15.85
C VAL A 210 -29.53 2.11 15.20
N MET A 211 -28.53 1.41 15.71
CA MET A 211 -27.14 1.52 15.28
C MET A 211 -26.67 0.20 14.65
N PHE A 212 -25.99 0.28 13.52
CA PHE A 212 -25.30 -0.87 12.95
C PHE A 212 -23.87 -0.95 13.47
N VAL A 213 -23.40 -2.15 13.76
CA VAL A 213 -21.98 -2.44 14.02
C VAL A 213 -21.44 -3.28 12.87
N ASP A 214 -20.53 -2.69 12.10
CA ASP A 214 -19.90 -3.34 10.95
C ASP A 214 -18.52 -3.85 11.38
N TYR A 215 -18.29 -5.17 11.29
CA TYR A 215 -17.06 -5.82 11.73
C TYR A 215 -16.64 -6.95 10.78
N ARG A 216 -15.38 -7.38 10.86
CA ARG A 216 -14.81 -8.45 10.03
C ARG A 216 -14.41 -9.64 10.88
N LEU A 217 -14.69 -10.85 10.40
CA LEU A 217 -14.28 -12.12 11.03
C LEU A 217 -13.51 -13.00 10.04
N PRO A 218 -12.47 -13.75 10.46
CA PRO A 218 -11.75 -14.65 9.56
C PRO A 218 -12.64 -15.71 8.88
N GLU A 219 -12.32 -16.06 7.64
CA GLU A 219 -13.03 -17.05 6.80
C GLU A 219 -13.43 -18.35 7.53
N ARG A 220 -12.58 -18.85 8.45
CA ARG A 220 -12.79 -20.07 9.25
C ARG A 220 -14.04 -20.07 10.15
N TYR A 221 -14.75 -18.96 10.28
CA TYR A 221 -16.00 -18.86 11.04
C TYR A 221 -17.26 -18.93 10.16
N GLN A 222 -17.14 -19.00 8.83
CA GLN A 222 -18.28 -18.99 7.89
C GLN A 222 -19.37 -20.01 8.23
N THR A 223 -19.00 -21.24 8.57
CA THR A 223 -19.93 -22.34 8.86
C THR A 223 -20.62 -22.25 10.22
N ARG A 224 -20.15 -21.34 11.10
CA ARG A 224 -20.72 -21.11 12.44
C ARG A 224 -21.48 -19.77 12.56
N LEU A 225 -21.28 -18.85 11.63
CA LEU A 225 -21.99 -17.56 11.60
C LEU A 225 -23.39 -17.71 11.01
N GLN A 226 -24.41 -17.21 11.71
CA GLN A 226 -25.81 -17.24 11.26
C GLN A 226 -26.53 -15.91 11.61
N PRO A 227 -27.37 -15.37 10.72
CA PRO A 227 -28.27 -14.27 11.05
C PRO A 227 -29.14 -14.61 12.26
N GLY A 228 -29.34 -13.64 13.16
CA GLY A 228 -30.07 -13.80 14.42
C GLY A 228 -29.19 -14.10 15.64
N GLN A 229 -27.92 -14.48 15.47
CA GLN A 229 -26.97 -14.65 16.57
C GLN A 229 -26.74 -13.36 17.36
N ILE A 230 -26.38 -13.50 18.64
CA ILE A 230 -26.05 -12.38 19.54
C ILE A 230 -24.53 -12.26 19.66
N ALA A 231 -23.98 -11.12 19.24
CA ALA A 231 -22.62 -10.72 19.54
C ALA A 231 -22.63 -9.69 20.69
N ARG A 232 -21.71 -9.82 21.64
CA ARG A 232 -21.50 -8.81 22.69
C ARG A 232 -20.59 -7.71 22.16
N VAL A 233 -20.91 -6.47 22.46
CA VAL A 233 -20.17 -5.30 21.96
C VAL A 233 -19.81 -4.39 23.13
N GLY A 234 -18.51 -4.23 23.37
CA GLY A 234 -17.97 -3.22 24.28
C GLY A 234 -17.45 -2.01 23.50
N PHE A 235 -17.41 -0.85 24.14
CA PHE A 235 -16.86 0.39 23.59
C PHE A 235 -15.84 0.95 24.57
N ASP A 236 -14.62 1.27 24.11
CA ASP A 236 -13.58 1.80 25.01
C ASP A 236 -13.92 3.20 25.56
N ALA A 237 -14.83 3.93 24.90
CA ALA A 237 -15.42 5.18 25.39
C ALA A 237 -16.57 4.98 26.39
N LEU A 238 -17.01 3.74 26.66
CA LEU A 238 -18.04 3.38 27.64
C LEU A 238 -17.55 2.16 28.48
N PRO A 239 -16.44 2.31 29.23
CA PRO A 239 -15.84 1.20 29.97
C PRO A 239 -16.82 0.63 31.00
N GLY A 240 -16.93 -0.70 31.02
CA GLY A 240 -17.86 -1.44 31.88
C GLY A 240 -19.26 -1.67 31.31
N GLU A 241 -19.64 -1.01 30.20
CA GLU A 241 -20.93 -1.23 29.54
C GLU A 241 -20.79 -2.14 28.32
N THR A 242 -21.59 -3.23 28.29
CA THR A 242 -21.68 -4.14 27.15
C THR A 242 -23.07 -4.13 26.54
N PHE A 243 -23.12 -3.96 25.22
CA PHE A 243 -24.35 -3.94 24.43
C PHE A 243 -24.51 -5.28 23.69
N GLU A 244 -25.75 -5.70 23.45
CA GLU A 244 -26.04 -6.87 22.63
C GLU A 244 -26.35 -6.45 21.18
N ALA A 245 -25.56 -6.97 20.24
CA ALA A 245 -25.76 -6.79 18.80
C ALA A 245 -26.36 -8.05 18.20
N ARG A 246 -27.52 -7.95 17.55
CA ARG A 246 -28.07 -9.06 16.76
C ARG A 246 -27.47 -9.03 15.35
N VAL A 247 -26.86 -10.13 14.92
CA VAL A 247 -26.35 -10.29 13.55
C VAL A 247 -27.53 -10.19 12.56
N LEU A 248 -27.53 -9.17 11.70
CA LEU A 248 -28.54 -9.04 10.63
C LEU A 248 -28.10 -9.76 9.36
N ALA A 249 -26.84 -9.60 8.99
CA ALA A 249 -26.31 -10.09 7.73
C ALA A 249 -24.83 -10.48 7.85
N VAL A 250 -24.45 -11.50 7.08
CA VAL A 250 -23.08 -11.87 6.75
C VAL A 250 -22.96 -11.69 5.24
N ASP A 251 -21.92 -11.01 4.77
CA ASP A 251 -21.72 -10.79 3.34
C ASP A 251 -21.36 -12.12 2.65
N PRO A 252 -22.02 -12.50 1.54
CA PRO A 252 -21.66 -13.69 0.78
C PRO A 252 -20.28 -13.59 0.10
N ARG A 253 -19.69 -12.39 -0.01
CA ARG A 253 -18.35 -12.17 -0.56
C ARG A 253 -17.30 -12.22 0.54
N ILE A 254 -16.37 -13.16 0.42
CA ILE A 254 -15.13 -13.15 1.20
C ILE A 254 -14.19 -12.09 0.61
N ASP A 255 -13.61 -11.26 1.47
CA ASP A 255 -12.53 -10.34 1.15
C ASP A 255 -11.27 -11.15 0.79
N ALA A 256 -10.79 -11.02 -0.45
CA ALA A 256 -9.64 -11.78 -0.96
C ALA A 256 -8.28 -11.28 -0.42
N GLU A 257 -8.21 -10.03 0.04
CA GLU A 257 -6.98 -9.46 0.62
C GLU A 257 -6.86 -9.83 2.10
N GLY A 258 -7.94 -9.61 2.87
CA GLY A 258 -7.98 -9.92 4.30
C GLY A 258 -8.37 -11.35 4.69
N ARG A 259 -8.80 -12.19 3.73
CA ARG A 259 -9.45 -13.51 3.96
C ARG A 259 -10.52 -13.46 5.07
N SER A 260 -11.38 -12.45 4.97
CA SER A 260 -12.37 -12.12 6.00
C SER A 260 -13.79 -12.02 5.46
N LEU A 261 -14.74 -12.33 6.33
CA LEU A 261 -16.18 -12.19 6.14
C LEU A 261 -16.59 -10.86 6.77
N TYR A 262 -17.36 -10.06 6.03
CA TYR A 262 -17.97 -8.85 6.56
C TYR A 262 -19.30 -9.20 7.26
N VAL A 263 -19.50 -8.70 8.48
CA VAL A 263 -20.68 -9.00 9.30
C VAL A 263 -21.28 -7.69 9.81
N ARG A 264 -22.61 -7.55 9.66
CA ARG A 264 -23.39 -6.42 10.17
C ARG A 264 -24.25 -6.86 11.34
N GLY A 265 -23.92 -6.38 12.53
CA GLY A 265 -24.76 -6.44 13.71
C GLY A 265 -25.68 -5.21 13.82
N CYS A 266 -26.71 -5.33 14.65
CA CYS A 266 -27.69 -4.29 14.94
C CYS A 266 -27.86 -4.15 16.46
N ILE A 267 -27.72 -2.92 16.95
CA ILE A 267 -27.76 -2.54 18.37
C ILE A 267 -28.87 -1.50 18.56
N ASP A 268 -29.69 -1.69 19.60
CA ASP A 268 -30.66 -0.71 20.05
C ASP A 268 -29.96 0.46 20.76
N ASN A 269 -30.30 1.70 20.38
CA ASN A 269 -29.72 2.92 20.95
C ASN A 269 -30.79 3.81 21.61
N ALA A 270 -31.81 3.21 22.24
CA ALA A 270 -32.88 3.92 22.96
C ALA A 270 -32.41 4.96 24.01
N ARG A 271 -31.16 4.87 24.49
CA ARG A 271 -30.55 5.86 25.40
C ARG A 271 -29.73 6.97 24.70
N ALA A 272 -29.64 6.95 23.36
CA ALA A 272 -28.88 7.88 22.53
C ALA A 272 -27.39 8.07 22.90
N ARG A 273 -26.78 7.08 23.58
CA ARG A 273 -25.39 7.13 24.05
C ARG A 273 -24.38 6.69 22.98
N LEU A 274 -24.81 5.85 22.04
CA LEU A 274 -23.97 5.41 20.94
C LEU A 274 -23.99 6.45 19.81
N ARG A 275 -22.83 6.72 19.22
CA ARG A 275 -22.62 7.63 18.08
C ARG A 275 -22.00 6.87 16.89
N PRO A 276 -22.30 7.23 15.64
CA PRO A 276 -21.56 6.73 14.48
C PRO A 276 -20.06 7.03 14.60
N GLY A 277 -19.24 6.19 13.96
CA GLY A 277 -17.78 6.30 14.01
C GLY A 277 -17.10 5.75 15.27
N MET A 278 -17.84 5.45 16.34
CA MET A 278 -17.26 4.81 17.54
C MET A 278 -16.70 3.42 17.21
N PHE A 279 -15.49 3.14 17.70
CA PHE A 279 -14.87 1.81 17.61
C PHE A 279 -15.50 0.83 18.60
N ALA A 280 -15.76 -0.37 18.11
CA ALA A 280 -16.51 -1.42 18.79
C ALA A 280 -15.64 -2.67 18.96
N ARG A 281 -15.48 -3.16 20.20
CA ARG A 281 -14.88 -4.49 20.47
C ARG A 281 -16.01 -5.52 20.45
N VAL A 282 -16.08 -6.30 19.37
CA VAL A 282 -17.16 -7.26 19.11
C VAL A 282 -16.71 -8.67 19.45
N SER A 283 -17.34 -9.28 20.45
CA SER A 283 -17.27 -10.71 20.75
C SER A 283 -18.47 -11.43 20.12
N ALA A 284 -18.27 -12.04 18.96
CA ALA A 284 -19.27 -12.92 18.35
C ALA A 284 -19.23 -14.28 19.07
N VAL A 285 -20.29 -14.62 19.82
CA VAL A 285 -20.40 -15.89 20.55
C VAL A 285 -21.09 -16.92 19.67
N PHE A 286 -20.45 -18.08 19.48
CA PHE A 286 -20.97 -19.19 18.67
C PHE A 286 -21.62 -20.28 19.52
N ASP A 287 -21.03 -20.58 20.67
CA ASP A 287 -21.47 -21.64 21.58
C ASP A 287 -21.09 -21.29 23.04
N VAL A 288 -21.87 -21.80 23.98
CA VAL A 288 -21.70 -21.58 25.43
C VAL A 288 -21.89 -22.90 26.14
N ARG A 289 -20.78 -23.48 26.61
CA ARG A 289 -20.76 -24.78 27.26
C ARG A 289 -20.42 -24.59 28.73
N ASP A 290 -21.39 -24.91 29.57
CA ASP A 290 -21.24 -24.93 31.01
C ASP A 290 -20.63 -26.27 31.46
N ASP A 291 -20.02 -26.28 32.65
CA ASP A 291 -19.40 -27.47 33.28
C ASP A 291 -18.33 -28.21 32.45
N VAL A 292 -17.62 -27.51 31.55
CA VAL A 292 -16.55 -28.11 30.73
C VAL A 292 -15.37 -28.51 31.59
N ILE A 293 -14.99 -29.80 31.52
CA ILE A 293 -13.83 -30.36 32.20
C ILE A 293 -12.55 -29.84 31.54
N VAL A 294 -11.73 -29.14 32.34
CA VAL A 294 -10.45 -28.57 31.91
C VAL A 294 -9.30 -28.95 32.85
N VAL A 295 -8.14 -29.19 32.26
CA VAL A 295 -6.86 -29.40 32.95
C VAL A 295 -5.89 -28.25 32.62
N PRO A 296 -4.92 -27.92 33.49
CA PRO A 296 -3.80 -27.05 33.12
C PRO A 296 -3.05 -27.62 31.92
N GLU A 297 -2.55 -26.75 31.03
CA GLU A 297 -1.87 -27.16 29.80
C GLU A 297 -0.58 -27.96 30.07
N GLU A 298 0.07 -27.69 31.20
CA GLU A 298 1.24 -28.42 31.74
C GLU A 298 0.96 -29.92 32.00
N ALA A 299 -0.27 -30.27 32.37
CA ALA A 299 -0.67 -31.65 32.69
C ALA A 299 -0.78 -32.56 31.45
N VAL A 300 -0.70 -32.00 30.24
CA VAL A 300 -0.96 -32.69 28.98
C VAL A 300 0.34 -33.18 28.35
N ALA A 301 0.60 -34.49 28.45
CA ALA A 301 1.72 -35.14 27.79
C ALA A 301 1.35 -35.55 26.35
N LEU A 302 2.03 -35.00 25.35
CA LEU A 302 1.91 -35.42 23.95
C LEU A 302 2.92 -36.53 23.64
N GLN A 303 2.46 -37.66 23.11
CA GLN A 303 3.30 -38.78 22.69
C GLN A 303 2.94 -39.20 21.26
N GLY A 304 3.59 -38.56 20.28
CA GLY A 304 3.19 -38.64 18.87
C GLY A 304 1.88 -37.87 18.64
N ASP A 305 0.93 -38.50 17.95
CA ASP A 305 -0.38 -37.92 17.61
C ASP A 305 -1.46 -38.15 18.70
N LYS A 306 -1.06 -38.62 19.89
CA LYS A 306 -1.92 -38.91 21.04
C LYS A 306 -1.58 -38.02 22.22
N ALA A 307 -2.61 -37.57 22.94
CA ALA A 307 -2.47 -36.82 24.18
C ALA A 307 -2.83 -37.71 25.38
N HIS A 308 -2.06 -37.56 26.46
CA HIS A 308 -2.21 -38.31 27.69
C HIS A 308 -2.20 -37.38 28.91
N VAL A 309 -2.93 -37.76 29.94
CA VAL A 309 -2.89 -37.14 31.27
C VAL A 309 -2.64 -38.25 32.29
N PHE A 310 -1.77 -38.01 33.26
CA PHE A 310 -1.49 -38.98 34.32
C PHE A 310 -2.37 -38.66 35.55
N ARG A 311 -3.32 -39.55 35.84
CA ARG A 311 -4.17 -39.49 37.05
C ARG A 311 -3.42 -40.13 38.22
N ILE A 312 -3.50 -39.51 39.39
CA ILE A 312 -2.91 -40.04 40.62
C ILE A 312 -3.98 -40.80 41.38
N VAL A 313 -3.76 -42.09 41.60
CA VAL A 313 -4.69 -42.98 42.33
C VAL A 313 -3.99 -43.49 43.59
N THR A 314 -4.62 -43.30 44.75
CA THR A 314 -4.14 -43.85 46.03
C THR A 314 -4.72 -45.25 46.24
N LEU A 315 -3.84 -46.24 46.40
CA LEU A 315 -4.21 -47.62 46.71
C LEU A 315 -4.63 -47.77 48.18
N ALA A 316 -5.36 -48.84 48.50
CA ALA A 316 -5.83 -49.12 49.87
C ALA A 316 -4.71 -49.39 50.89
N ASP A 317 -3.46 -49.51 50.44
CA ASP A 317 -2.25 -49.62 51.26
C ASP A 317 -1.55 -48.26 51.51
N GLY A 318 -2.18 -47.16 51.09
CA GLY A 318 -1.66 -45.79 51.25
C GLY A 318 -0.67 -45.34 50.18
N ARG A 319 -0.32 -46.17 49.20
CA ARG A 319 0.63 -45.81 48.13
C ARG A 319 -0.06 -45.11 46.96
N ALA A 320 0.53 -44.01 46.48
CA ALA A 320 0.08 -43.33 45.27
C ALA A 320 0.74 -43.93 44.02
N VAL A 321 -0.06 -44.18 42.98
CA VAL A 321 0.41 -44.59 41.65
C VAL A 321 -0.11 -43.65 40.57
N ALA A 322 0.71 -43.39 39.55
CA ALA A 322 0.31 -42.66 38.37
C ALA A 322 -0.25 -43.62 37.30
N GLU A 323 -1.54 -43.48 37.00
CA GLU A 323 -2.25 -44.15 35.92
C GLU A 323 -2.25 -43.25 34.67
N ARG A 324 -1.80 -43.77 33.52
CA ARG A 324 -1.75 -43.00 32.27
C ARG A 324 -3.05 -43.15 31.48
N LEU A 325 -3.84 -42.08 31.42
CA LEU A 325 -5.07 -42.02 30.64
C LEU A 325 -4.80 -41.40 29.26
N GLU A 326 -5.40 -41.94 28.19
CA GLU A 326 -5.47 -41.28 26.88
C GLU A 326 -6.68 -40.34 26.83
N VAL A 327 -6.48 -39.11 26.37
CA VAL A 327 -7.50 -38.06 26.36
C VAL A 327 -7.59 -37.36 25.01
N ARG A 328 -8.79 -36.92 24.64
CA ARG A 328 -9.01 -36.08 23.46
C ARG A 328 -9.10 -34.61 23.86
N LEU A 329 -8.14 -33.81 23.42
CA LEU A 329 -8.10 -32.36 23.69
C LEU A 329 -9.15 -31.60 22.86
N GLY A 330 -9.69 -30.53 23.45
CA GLY A 330 -10.62 -29.59 22.84
C GLY A 330 -10.02 -28.20 22.70
N ALA A 331 -10.82 -27.17 22.97
CA ALA A 331 -10.37 -25.78 22.95
C ALA A 331 -9.36 -25.47 24.09
N ARG A 332 -8.55 -24.42 23.90
CA ARG A 332 -7.62 -23.89 24.90
C ARG A 332 -7.98 -22.46 25.26
N ARG A 333 -8.00 -22.10 26.55
CA ARG A 333 -8.14 -20.73 27.07
C ARG A 333 -7.39 -20.59 28.40
N GLN A 334 -6.77 -19.43 28.64
CA GLN A 334 -6.22 -19.05 29.95
C GLN A 334 -5.30 -20.12 30.60
N GLY A 335 -4.42 -20.75 29.80
CA GLY A 335 -3.51 -21.81 30.27
C GLY A 335 -4.19 -23.14 30.61
N ARG A 336 -5.46 -23.33 30.25
CA ARG A 336 -6.22 -24.57 30.44
C ARG A 336 -6.73 -25.14 29.12
N VAL A 337 -6.83 -26.46 29.10
CA VAL A 337 -7.21 -27.27 27.93
C VAL A 337 -8.46 -28.08 28.26
N GLU A 338 -9.47 -28.00 27.41
CA GLU A 338 -10.67 -28.84 27.45
C GLU A 338 -10.33 -30.31 27.17
N ILE A 339 -10.96 -31.22 27.93
CA ILE A 339 -10.96 -32.66 27.66
C ILE A 339 -12.34 -33.06 27.12
N VAL A 340 -12.42 -33.32 25.81
CA VAL A 340 -13.67 -33.64 25.08
C VAL A 340 -14.08 -35.11 25.26
N ASN A 341 -13.10 -35.99 25.46
CA ASN A 341 -13.32 -37.39 25.81
C ASN A 341 -12.16 -37.87 26.70
N GLY A 342 -12.51 -38.37 27.88
CA GLY A 342 -11.62 -38.95 28.87
C GLY A 342 -12.40 -39.24 30.15
N SER A 343 -12.10 -40.36 30.82
CA SER A 343 -12.76 -40.75 32.08
C SER A 343 -12.19 -40.02 33.31
N LEU A 344 -11.94 -38.71 33.16
CA LEU A 344 -11.53 -37.81 34.24
C LEU A 344 -12.77 -37.17 34.87
N GLN A 345 -12.76 -37.00 36.20
CA GLN A 345 -13.84 -36.31 36.94
C GLN A 345 -13.32 -35.03 37.61
N ALA A 346 -14.23 -34.09 37.87
CA ALA A 346 -13.90 -32.84 38.55
C ALA A 346 -13.31 -33.12 39.95
N GLY A 347 -12.18 -32.50 40.26
CA GLY A 347 -11.48 -32.67 41.53
C GLY A 347 -10.49 -33.83 41.61
N GLU A 348 -10.42 -34.71 40.60
CA GLU A 348 -9.38 -35.77 40.54
C GLU A 348 -7.97 -35.17 40.50
N ALA A 349 -7.01 -35.88 41.12
CA ALA A 349 -5.61 -35.47 41.18
C ALA A 349 -4.86 -35.91 39.91
N ILE A 350 -4.08 -34.99 39.34
CA ILE A 350 -3.34 -35.17 38.08
C ILE A 350 -1.90 -34.66 38.20
N VAL A 351 -0.96 -35.24 37.46
CA VAL A 351 0.44 -34.79 37.45
C VAL A 351 0.59 -33.53 36.60
N LEU A 352 1.19 -32.47 37.17
CA LEU A 352 1.61 -31.26 36.46
C LEU A 352 3.05 -31.36 35.95
N ALA A 353 3.97 -31.82 36.81
CA ALA A 353 5.39 -31.92 36.51
C ALA A 353 5.97 -33.27 36.95
N GLY A 354 6.93 -33.78 36.15
CA GLY A 354 7.59 -35.09 36.34
C GLY A 354 7.12 -36.18 35.37
N GLN A 355 6.14 -35.89 34.51
CA GLN A 355 5.52 -36.80 33.54
C GLN A 355 6.51 -37.51 32.60
N GLN A 356 7.65 -36.88 32.26
CA GLN A 356 8.71 -37.51 31.44
C GLN A 356 9.41 -38.71 32.11
N ARG A 357 9.26 -38.87 33.43
CA ARG A 357 9.87 -39.97 34.21
C ARG A 357 8.89 -41.10 34.52
N LEU A 358 7.64 -41.02 34.03
CA LEU A 358 6.58 -41.99 34.30
C LEU A 358 6.48 -43.03 33.18
N GLY A 359 6.28 -44.29 33.57
CA GLY A 359 6.21 -45.42 32.64
C GLY A 359 4.85 -45.58 31.95
N ALA A 360 4.75 -46.60 31.10
CA ALA A 360 3.53 -46.93 30.36
C ALA A 360 2.40 -47.55 31.22
N GLY A 361 2.64 -47.79 32.52
CA GLY A 361 1.70 -48.36 33.49
C GLY A 361 1.98 -47.86 34.92
N ASN A 362 1.18 -48.35 35.88
CA ASN A 362 1.04 -47.82 37.25
C ASN A 362 2.38 -47.65 37.99
N THR A 363 2.97 -46.46 37.85
CA THR A 363 4.29 -46.13 38.39
C THR A 363 4.12 -45.58 39.81
N PRO A 364 4.80 -46.10 40.84
CA PRO A 364 4.76 -45.53 42.19
C PRO A 364 5.29 -44.09 42.19
N VAL A 365 4.50 -43.16 42.72
CA VAL A 365 4.84 -41.74 42.77
C VAL A 365 4.86 -41.19 44.19
N SER A 366 5.75 -40.23 44.42
CA SER A 366 5.80 -39.43 45.64
C SER A 366 5.31 -38.02 45.30
N VAL A 367 4.21 -37.60 45.90
CA VAL A 367 3.59 -36.30 45.60
C VAL A 367 4.27 -35.21 46.44
N SER A 368 4.91 -34.24 45.79
CA SER A 368 5.47 -33.06 46.45
C SER A 368 4.41 -31.97 46.54
N ASN A 369 3.85 -31.75 47.74
CA ASN A 369 2.94 -30.63 48.01
C ASN A 369 3.72 -29.32 48.18
N SER A 370 4.19 -28.76 47.06
CA SER A 370 5.02 -27.55 47.01
C SER A 370 4.25 -26.34 46.46
N GLY A 371 3.07 -26.04 47.03
CA GLY A 371 2.16 -25.05 46.45
C GLY A 371 1.02 -24.57 47.36
N ALA A 372 1.34 -24.12 48.57
CA ALA A 372 0.36 -23.47 49.44
C ALA A 372 0.11 -22.01 48.99
N LEU A 373 -0.84 -21.80 48.09
CA LEU A 373 -1.38 -20.47 47.79
C LEU A 373 -2.40 -20.07 48.86
N SER A 374 -1.98 -19.19 49.77
CA SER A 374 -2.89 -18.47 50.68
C SER A 374 -3.94 -17.68 49.88
N PRO A 375 -5.15 -17.45 50.43
CA PRO A 375 -6.14 -16.60 49.78
C PRO A 375 -5.61 -15.17 49.64
N LEU A 376 -5.82 -14.57 48.46
CA LEU A 376 -5.65 -13.13 48.29
C LEU A 376 -6.88 -12.40 48.84
N ASP A 377 -6.65 -11.41 49.69
CA ASP A 377 -7.71 -10.68 50.39
C ASP A 377 -8.69 -9.95 49.45
N GLY A 378 -9.97 -10.08 49.75
CA GLY A 378 -11.04 -9.37 49.05
C GLY A 378 -11.17 -7.93 49.52
N SER A 379 -10.49 -6.98 48.86
CA SER A 379 -10.56 -5.55 49.22
C SER A 379 -10.53 -4.59 48.02
N ALA A 380 -11.39 -4.80 47.02
CA ALA A 380 -11.65 -3.80 45.95
C ALA A 380 -12.95 -4.01 45.12
N ALA A 381 -13.98 -4.73 45.61
CA ALA A 381 -15.18 -5.04 44.79
C ALA A 381 -16.48 -5.26 45.60
N ALA A 382 -16.88 -4.30 46.44
CA ALA A 382 -18.11 -4.38 47.23
C ALA A 382 -19.02 -3.17 47.02
N ALA A 383 -19.92 -3.24 46.03
CA ALA A 383 -21.06 -2.33 45.91
C ALA A 383 -22.24 -2.99 45.16
N LEU A 384 -23.38 -3.09 45.85
CA LEU A 384 -24.74 -3.22 45.29
C LEU A 384 -25.03 -4.40 44.33
N ALA A 385 -25.35 -5.54 44.94
CA ALA A 385 -26.50 -6.32 44.49
C ALA A 385 -27.68 -6.07 45.46
N PRO A 386 -28.91 -5.88 44.96
CA PRO A 386 -30.13 -6.22 45.68
C PRO A 386 -30.79 -7.46 45.06
N ALA A 387 -31.41 -8.29 45.90
CA ALA A 387 -32.06 -9.53 45.47
C ALA A 387 -33.47 -9.29 44.86
N LEU A 388 -33.96 -10.26 44.08
CA LEU A 388 -35.38 -10.38 43.74
C LEU A 388 -35.79 -11.85 43.59
N GLN A 389 -36.93 -12.21 44.18
CA GLN A 389 -37.56 -13.54 44.10
C GLN A 389 -38.54 -13.61 42.91
N PRO A 390 -38.90 -14.80 42.41
CA PRO A 390 -39.75 -14.93 41.22
C PRO A 390 -41.22 -14.60 41.50
N ALA A 391 -41.84 -13.79 40.63
CA ALA A 391 -43.25 -13.42 40.72
C ALA A 391 -44.00 -13.60 39.38
N ARG A 392 -44.94 -14.55 39.39
CA ARG A 392 -46.13 -14.72 38.53
C ARG A 392 -46.18 -14.01 37.16
N ALA A 393 -46.19 -14.82 36.10
CA ALA A 393 -46.76 -14.40 34.82
C ALA A 393 -48.28 -14.15 34.93
N VAL A 394 -48.76 -13.11 34.25
CA VAL A 394 -50.20 -12.79 34.13
C VAL A 394 -50.70 -13.24 32.76
N VAL A 395 -51.86 -13.89 32.72
CA VAL A 395 -52.53 -14.30 31.49
C VAL A 395 -53.40 -13.17 30.96
N VAL A 396 -53.26 -12.84 29.67
CA VAL A 396 -54.29 -12.20 28.86
C VAL A 396 -54.42 -13.01 27.57
N ALA A 397 -55.64 -13.21 27.10
CA ALA A 397 -55.98 -14.09 25.97
C ALA A 397 -56.65 -13.31 24.83
N ASP A 398 -57.15 -14.06 23.84
CA ASP A 398 -57.87 -13.60 22.65
C ASP A 398 -57.03 -12.88 21.55
N ARG A 399 -57.33 -13.01 20.24
CA ARG A 399 -58.44 -13.75 19.58
C ARG A 399 -58.02 -14.29 18.21
N ALA A 400 -58.66 -15.38 17.75
CA ALA A 400 -58.63 -15.87 16.36
C ALA A 400 -59.83 -15.31 15.55
N PRO A 401 -59.82 -15.40 14.20
CA PRO A 401 -60.35 -16.60 13.50
C PRO A 401 -59.46 -17.08 12.32
N THR A 402 -59.21 -18.38 12.05
CA THR A 402 -60.05 -19.49 11.50
C THR A 402 -60.47 -19.41 10.01
N VAL A 403 -60.76 -20.60 9.42
CA VAL A 403 -61.15 -20.91 8.00
C VAL A 403 -59.95 -21.17 7.04
N ARG A 404 -59.83 -22.26 6.25
CA ARG A 404 -60.66 -23.48 6.04
C ARG A 404 -59.79 -24.76 5.81
N ARG A 405 -60.43 -25.94 5.80
CA ARG A 405 -59.84 -27.29 5.60
C ARG A 405 -59.92 -27.81 4.14
N LEU A 406 -59.21 -28.93 3.91
CA LEU A 406 -59.30 -29.94 2.82
C LEU A 406 -58.60 -29.61 1.48
N GLY A 407 -57.99 -30.57 0.77
CA GLY A 407 -57.58 -31.93 1.20
C GLY A 407 -57.37 -32.98 0.08
N ARG A 408 -56.47 -33.95 0.36
CA ARG A 408 -56.34 -35.31 -0.23
C ARG A 408 -56.07 -35.51 -1.75
N ARG A 409 -54.98 -36.29 -1.98
CA ARG A 409 -54.86 -37.53 -2.81
C ARG A 409 -54.47 -37.48 -4.31
N LEU A 410 -53.41 -38.28 -4.58
CA LEU A 410 -53.22 -39.26 -5.66
C LEU A 410 -53.06 -38.79 -7.13
N GLY A 411 -51.84 -38.97 -7.65
CA GLY A 411 -51.52 -39.23 -9.06
C GLY A 411 -50.37 -40.25 -9.14
N ARG A 412 -50.40 -41.22 -10.08
CA ARG A 412 -49.50 -42.40 -10.07
C ARG A 412 -49.02 -42.76 -11.49
N ARG A 413 -47.71 -43.01 -11.64
CA ARG A 413 -47.06 -43.84 -12.70
C ARG A 413 -47.05 -43.28 -14.17
N PRO A 414 -46.34 -43.90 -15.14
CA PRO A 414 -44.89 -44.23 -15.11
C PRO A 414 -44.11 -44.17 -16.47
N ALA A 415 -42.78 -43.96 -16.43
CA ALA A 415 -41.75 -44.54 -17.34
C ALA A 415 -40.37 -44.23 -16.72
N ARG A 416 -39.35 -45.11 -16.56
CA ARG A 416 -38.70 -46.22 -17.31
C ARG A 416 -37.54 -45.78 -18.22
N LEU A 417 -36.47 -46.59 -18.17
CA LEU A 417 -35.16 -46.49 -18.85
C LEU A 417 -34.22 -45.40 -18.23
N SER A 418 -32.91 -45.64 -18.05
CA SER A 418 -32.09 -46.86 -18.24
C SER A 418 -31.09 -47.04 -17.08
N SER A 419 -30.35 -48.16 -17.05
CA SER A 419 -29.48 -48.56 -15.94
C SER A 419 -28.04 -48.84 -16.37
N ALA A 420 -27.07 -48.20 -15.71
CA ALA A 420 -25.64 -48.53 -15.82
C ALA A 420 -24.96 -48.36 -14.44
N PRO A 421 -24.17 -49.32 -13.94
CA PRO A 421 -23.52 -49.24 -12.63
C PRO A 421 -22.13 -48.61 -12.69
N PRO A 422 -21.69 -47.85 -11.66
CA PRO A 422 -20.31 -47.37 -11.55
C PRO A 422 -19.34 -48.50 -11.10
N PRO A 423 -18.10 -48.53 -11.60
CA PRO A 423 -17.13 -49.58 -11.27
C PRO A 423 -16.53 -49.41 -9.87
N ARG A 424 -16.47 -50.52 -9.10
CA ARG A 424 -15.76 -50.58 -7.82
C ARG A 424 -14.27 -50.87 -8.04
N TRP A 425 -13.38 -49.97 -7.60
CA TRP A 425 -11.94 -50.24 -7.52
C TRP A 425 -11.49 -50.50 -6.07
N PRO A 426 -10.87 -51.65 -5.76
CA PRO A 426 -10.49 -51.99 -4.39
C PRO A 426 -9.16 -51.35 -3.97
N CYS A 427 -9.17 -50.58 -2.88
CA CYS A 427 -7.98 -49.98 -2.29
C CYS A 427 -7.08 -51.03 -1.60
N ARG A 428 -6.19 -51.69 -2.35
CA ARG A 428 -5.20 -52.64 -1.81
C ARG A 428 -3.85 -51.94 -1.59
N ARG A 429 -3.62 -51.41 -0.39
CA ARG A 429 -2.28 -50.91 0.00
C ARG A 429 -1.27 -52.06 -0.06
N ARG A 430 -0.23 -51.91 -0.88
CA ARG A 430 1.06 -52.60 -0.68
C ARG A 430 2.01 -51.59 -0.03
N ALA A 431 2.68 -51.99 1.05
CA ALA A 431 3.86 -51.26 1.51
C ALA A 431 4.99 -51.48 0.50
N ALA A 432 5.67 -50.41 0.11
CA ALA A 432 6.98 -50.52 -0.54
C ALA A 432 8.06 -50.52 0.57
N PRO A 433 9.13 -51.32 0.46
CA PRO A 433 10.26 -51.21 1.37
C PRO A 433 10.95 -49.85 1.18
N ALA A 434 11.53 -49.31 2.25
CA ALA A 434 12.40 -48.15 2.14
C ALA A 434 13.64 -48.52 1.31
N SER A 435 13.96 -47.70 0.32
CA SER A 435 15.21 -47.77 -0.43
C SER A 435 16.17 -46.67 0.04
N ASP A 436 17.43 -47.03 0.29
CA ASP A 436 18.51 -46.09 0.68
C ASP A 436 18.91 -45.18 -0.50
N GLY A 437 18.01 -44.27 -0.86
CA GLY A 437 18.18 -43.27 -1.90
C GLY A 437 18.85 -42.00 -1.37
N GLY A 438 20.15 -42.06 -1.04
CA GLY A 438 20.93 -40.91 -0.56
C GLY A 438 20.95 -39.74 -1.56
N GLY A 439 20.03 -38.79 -1.38
CA GLY A 439 19.77 -37.69 -2.30
C GLY A 439 20.96 -36.72 -2.47
N PRO A 440 20.99 -35.93 -3.57
CA PRO A 440 22.16 -35.12 -3.94
C PRO A 440 22.60 -34.11 -2.87
N ALA A 441 21.68 -33.59 -2.06
CA ALA A 441 21.99 -32.69 -0.94
C ALA A 441 22.95 -33.31 0.10
N MET A 442 22.79 -34.60 0.43
CA MET A 442 23.64 -35.30 1.41
C MET A 442 25.10 -35.38 0.93
N LYS A 443 25.32 -35.50 -0.38
CA LYS A 443 26.66 -35.56 -0.98
C LYS A 443 27.36 -34.20 -0.94
N LEU A 444 26.63 -33.08 -1.04
CA LEU A 444 27.21 -31.73 -1.01
C LEU A 444 27.86 -31.43 0.35
N ALA A 445 27.14 -31.62 1.46
CA ALA A 445 27.69 -31.40 2.80
C ALA A 445 28.91 -32.30 3.08
N GLU A 446 28.84 -33.57 2.70
CA GLU A 446 29.96 -34.51 2.86
C GLU A 446 31.18 -34.13 1.99
N ILE A 447 30.97 -33.60 0.78
CA ILE A 447 32.06 -33.06 -0.05
C ILE A 447 32.69 -31.83 0.58
N SER A 448 31.90 -30.89 1.12
CA SER A 448 32.40 -29.70 1.82
C SER A 448 33.26 -30.06 3.02
N ILE A 449 32.78 -30.96 3.89
CA ILE A 449 33.52 -31.41 5.10
C ILE A 449 34.82 -32.11 4.69
N ARG A 450 34.81 -32.93 3.63
CA ARG A 450 36.02 -33.60 3.09
C ARG A 450 36.97 -32.65 2.31
N ARG A 451 36.53 -31.45 1.92
CA ARG A 451 37.29 -30.48 1.11
C ARG A 451 37.05 -29.04 1.58
N PRO A 452 37.56 -28.63 2.76
CA PRO A 452 37.28 -27.30 3.32
C PRO A 452 37.71 -26.14 2.42
N VAL A 453 38.77 -26.30 1.62
CA VAL A 453 39.22 -25.30 0.63
C VAL A 453 38.16 -25.04 -0.46
N PHE A 454 37.38 -26.05 -0.84
CA PHE A 454 36.30 -25.87 -1.83
C PHE A 454 35.15 -25.05 -1.25
N ALA A 455 34.74 -25.35 -0.02
CA ALA A 455 33.67 -24.62 0.66
C ALA A 455 34.04 -23.16 0.94
N THR A 456 35.27 -22.88 1.41
CA THR A 456 35.73 -21.51 1.66
C THR A 456 35.87 -20.68 0.39
N VAL A 457 36.39 -21.27 -0.71
CA VAL A 457 36.43 -20.59 -2.02
C VAL A 457 35.02 -20.30 -2.55
N LEU A 458 34.06 -21.20 -2.37
CA LEU A 458 32.67 -20.97 -2.78
C LEU A 458 32.03 -19.80 -1.99
N SER A 459 32.20 -19.76 -0.66
CA SER A 459 31.72 -18.65 0.17
C SER A 459 32.37 -17.32 -0.19
N LEU A 460 33.68 -17.30 -0.48
CA LEU A 460 34.38 -16.10 -0.95
C LEU A 460 33.90 -15.64 -2.34
N LEU A 461 33.54 -16.57 -3.23
CA LEU A 461 32.96 -16.25 -4.53
C LEU A 461 31.57 -15.61 -4.39
N VAL A 462 30.71 -16.16 -3.51
CA VAL A 462 29.39 -15.57 -3.19
C VAL A 462 29.54 -14.17 -2.60
N LEU A 463 30.47 -13.98 -1.67
CA LEU A 463 30.78 -12.67 -1.07
C LEU A 463 31.28 -11.67 -2.14
N LEU A 464 32.20 -12.08 -3.01
CA LEU A 464 32.74 -11.23 -4.08
C LEU A 464 31.66 -10.77 -5.07
N ILE A 465 30.82 -11.70 -5.54
CA ILE A 465 29.72 -11.39 -6.46
C ILE A 465 28.71 -10.46 -5.76
N GLY A 466 28.36 -10.75 -4.51
CA GLY A 466 27.44 -9.91 -3.73
C GLY A 466 27.94 -8.48 -3.49
N ILE A 467 29.24 -8.29 -3.19
CA ILE A 467 29.87 -6.97 -3.07
C ILE A 467 29.81 -6.21 -4.41
N VAL A 468 30.15 -6.87 -5.52
CA VAL A 468 30.08 -6.26 -6.85
C VAL A 468 28.64 -5.89 -7.23
N SER A 469 27.67 -6.73 -6.87
CA SER A 469 26.24 -6.46 -7.08
C SER A 469 25.73 -5.31 -6.21
N TYR A 470 26.13 -5.22 -4.94
CA TYR A 470 25.76 -4.12 -4.03
C TYR A 470 26.09 -2.74 -4.63
N PHE A 471 27.30 -2.56 -5.17
CA PHE A 471 27.71 -1.31 -5.83
C PHE A 471 27.04 -1.05 -7.20
N SER A 472 26.24 -1.99 -7.71
CA SER A 472 25.51 -1.86 -8.98
C SER A 472 23.99 -1.70 -8.82
N LEU A 473 23.45 -1.98 -7.62
CA LEU A 473 22.03 -1.91 -7.32
C LEU A 473 21.58 -0.44 -7.13
N PRO A 474 20.45 -0.01 -7.74
CA PRO A 474 19.91 1.32 -7.50
C PRO A 474 19.33 1.42 -6.08
N VAL A 475 19.69 2.47 -5.36
CA VAL A 475 19.17 2.79 -4.01
C VAL A 475 17.94 3.69 -4.15
N ARG A 476 16.81 3.29 -3.56
CA ARG A 476 15.50 3.98 -3.62
C ARG A 476 14.82 3.95 -2.25
N GLU A 477 13.80 4.76 -2.02
CA GLU A 477 12.98 4.65 -0.79
C GLU A 477 12.08 3.40 -0.83
N TYR A 478 11.39 3.21 -1.95
CA TYR A 478 10.42 2.15 -2.23
C TYR A 478 10.81 1.35 -3.48
N PRO A 479 10.20 0.17 -3.73
CA PRO A 479 10.30 -0.54 -5.00
C PRO A 479 9.90 0.33 -6.20
N ARG A 480 10.36 -0.03 -7.39
CA ARG A 480 9.97 0.64 -8.63
C ARG A 480 8.54 0.26 -9.03
N ILE A 481 7.59 1.10 -8.66
CA ILE A 481 6.20 1.09 -9.14
C ILE A 481 6.03 2.38 -9.93
N ASP A 482 6.10 2.28 -11.26
CA ASP A 482 5.89 3.41 -12.15
C ASP A 482 4.42 3.41 -12.59
N GLU A 483 3.55 4.19 -11.95
CA GLU A 483 2.16 4.34 -12.42
C GLU A 483 2.14 5.15 -13.74
N PRO A 484 1.62 4.60 -14.85
CA PRO A 484 1.58 5.30 -16.13
C PRO A 484 0.45 6.34 -16.12
N ILE A 485 0.81 7.59 -15.84
CA ILE A 485 -0.13 8.72 -15.76
C ILE A 485 0.22 9.76 -16.82
N VAL A 486 -0.82 10.26 -17.51
CA VAL A 486 -0.73 11.32 -18.50
C VAL A 486 -1.72 12.42 -18.14
N THR A 487 -1.25 13.65 -18.02
CA THR A 487 -2.13 14.81 -17.80
C THR A 487 -2.19 15.66 -19.07
N VAL A 488 -3.40 16.15 -19.37
CA VAL A 488 -3.66 17.14 -20.42
C VAL A 488 -4.15 18.42 -19.74
N SER A 489 -3.43 19.52 -19.94
CA SER A 489 -3.85 20.85 -19.46
C SER A 489 -4.27 21.73 -20.63
N VAL A 490 -5.34 22.51 -20.44
CA VAL A 490 -5.88 23.43 -21.45
C VAL A 490 -6.30 24.73 -20.78
N THR A 491 -5.97 25.86 -21.42
CA THR A 491 -6.39 27.20 -21.01
C THR A 491 -7.35 27.77 -22.06
N TYR A 492 -8.34 28.54 -21.61
CA TYR A 492 -9.26 29.31 -22.45
C TYR A 492 -9.65 30.56 -21.65
N THR A 493 -8.87 31.62 -21.84
CA THR A 493 -8.97 32.87 -21.06
C THR A 493 -10.38 33.47 -21.14
N GLY A 494 -10.89 33.99 -20.02
CA GLY A 494 -12.25 34.49 -19.88
C GLY A 494 -13.35 33.41 -19.69
N ALA A 495 -13.08 32.12 -19.91
CA ALA A 495 -14.09 31.08 -19.80
C ALA A 495 -14.49 30.76 -18.34
N SER A 496 -15.78 30.56 -18.09
CA SER A 496 -16.26 30.08 -16.78
C SER A 496 -15.96 28.60 -16.57
N ALA A 497 -15.94 28.13 -15.32
CA ALA A 497 -15.69 26.71 -15.02
C ALA A 497 -16.72 25.74 -15.65
N GLU A 498 -17.95 26.21 -15.87
CA GLU A 498 -19.00 25.45 -16.55
C GLU A 498 -18.76 25.37 -18.07
N VAL A 499 -18.32 26.48 -18.69
CA VAL A 499 -17.88 26.48 -20.10
C VAL A 499 -16.66 25.57 -20.27
N MET A 500 -15.71 25.60 -19.34
CA MET A 500 -14.54 24.71 -19.35
C MET A 500 -14.92 23.23 -19.21
N GLU A 501 -15.83 22.85 -18.31
CA GLU A 501 -16.22 21.44 -18.20
C GLU A 501 -17.02 20.98 -19.43
N THR A 502 -17.94 21.81 -19.94
CA THR A 502 -18.87 21.43 -21.02
C THR A 502 -18.27 21.46 -22.42
N GLN A 503 -17.49 22.50 -22.78
CA GLN A 503 -16.95 22.70 -24.14
C GLN A 503 -15.55 22.13 -24.32
N VAL A 504 -14.71 22.13 -23.27
CA VAL A 504 -13.32 21.69 -23.36
C VAL A 504 -13.12 20.31 -22.73
N SER A 505 -13.40 20.20 -21.43
CA SER A 505 -13.05 19.02 -20.65
C SER A 505 -13.80 17.79 -21.08
N LYS A 506 -15.12 17.89 -21.27
CA LYS A 506 -15.96 16.78 -21.72
C LYS A 506 -15.54 16.28 -23.11
N VAL A 507 -15.34 17.18 -24.08
CA VAL A 507 -14.94 16.81 -25.45
C VAL A 507 -13.60 16.06 -25.47
N LEU A 508 -12.65 16.47 -24.64
CA LEU A 508 -11.37 15.78 -24.47
C LEU A 508 -11.50 14.45 -23.71
N LYS A 509 -12.26 14.41 -22.62
CA LYS A 509 -12.53 13.19 -21.83
C LYS A 509 -13.18 12.11 -22.67
N ASP A 510 -14.20 12.46 -23.46
CA ASP A 510 -14.92 11.53 -24.31
C ASP A 510 -14.02 10.95 -25.44
N SER A 511 -12.96 11.67 -25.85
CA SER A 511 -11.92 11.17 -26.76
C SER A 511 -10.87 10.29 -26.07
N ILE A 512 -10.41 10.71 -24.88
CA ILE A 512 -9.34 10.04 -24.10
C ILE A 512 -9.83 8.75 -23.44
N ALA A 513 -11.10 8.68 -23.03
CA ALA A 513 -11.72 7.47 -22.47
C ALA A 513 -11.75 6.30 -23.47
N GLY A 514 -11.61 6.58 -24.78
CA GLY A 514 -11.51 5.58 -25.84
C GLY A 514 -10.10 5.02 -26.06
N ILE A 515 -9.14 5.20 -25.14
CA ILE A 515 -7.78 4.64 -25.25
C ILE A 515 -7.70 3.32 -24.47
N ASP A 516 -7.10 2.30 -25.08
CA ASP A 516 -6.85 1.03 -24.40
C ASP A 516 -5.86 1.17 -23.23
N GLY A 517 -6.21 0.55 -22.11
CA GLY A 517 -5.45 0.54 -20.87
C GLY A 517 -5.75 1.68 -19.88
N VAL A 518 -6.68 2.60 -20.16
CA VAL A 518 -7.15 3.60 -19.18
C VAL A 518 -7.86 2.89 -18.02
N ASP A 519 -7.46 3.22 -16.79
CA ASP A 519 -8.01 2.69 -15.54
C ASP A 519 -8.93 3.71 -14.86
N ILE A 520 -8.43 4.96 -14.71
CA ILE A 520 -9.19 6.08 -14.15
C ILE A 520 -8.93 7.33 -14.99
N LEU A 521 -10.00 8.10 -15.25
CA LEU A 521 -9.95 9.39 -15.93
C LEU A 521 -10.66 10.45 -15.07
N THR A 522 -9.91 11.45 -14.60
CA THR A 522 -10.45 12.57 -13.81
C THR A 522 -10.30 13.90 -14.54
N SER A 523 -11.10 14.89 -14.18
CA SER A 523 -10.87 16.29 -14.58
C SER A 523 -11.13 17.26 -13.44
N ILE A 524 -10.44 18.39 -13.49
CA ILE A 524 -10.60 19.54 -12.61
C ILE A 524 -10.76 20.77 -13.53
N SER A 525 -12.00 21.23 -13.66
CA SER A 525 -12.34 22.46 -14.39
C SER A 525 -12.44 23.63 -13.40
N ARG A 526 -11.73 24.71 -13.69
CA ARG A 526 -11.81 25.99 -12.98
C ARG A 526 -12.17 27.09 -13.99
N ALA A 527 -12.32 28.33 -13.54
CA ALA A 527 -12.31 29.45 -14.48
C ALA A 527 -11.00 29.42 -15.27
N GLU A 528 -11.09 29.68 -16.57
CA GLU A 528 -9.99 29.79 -17.55
C GLU A 528 -9.12 28.55 -17.78
N ARG A 529 -9.12 27.55 -16.88
CA ARG A 529 -8.22 26.39 -16.95
C ARG A 529 -8.92 25.06 -16.66
N SER A 530 -8.65 24.08 -17.52
CA SER A 530 -9.00 22.67 -17.32
C SER A 530 -7.74 21.82 -17.22
N GLN A 531 -7.82 20.79 -16.39
CA GLN A 531 -6.81 19.75 -16.26
C GLN A 531 -7.51 18.39 -16.26
N ILE A 532 -7.03 17.47 -17.09
CA ILE A 532 -7.56 16.11 -17.26
C ILE A 532 -6.42 15.13 -16.97
N THR A 533 -6.61 14.22 -16.03
CA THR A 533 -5.58 13.22 -15.68
C THR A 533 -6.09 11.82 -16.03
N ALA A 534 -5.40 11.17 -16.96
CA ALA A 534 -5.63 9.80 -17.38
C ALA A 534 -4.58 8.89 -16.71
N ARG A 535 -5.02 8.08 -15.75
CA ARG A 535 -4.23 6.99 -15.19
C ARG A 535 -4.50 5.72 -15.98
N PHE A 536 -3.42 5.08 -16.43
CA PHE A 536 -3.45 3.81 -17.11
C PHE A 536 -3.09 2.66 -16.16
N ARG A 537 -3.42 1.43 -16.55
CA ARG A 537 -3.00 0.22 -15.83
C ARG A 537 -1.48 0.06 -15.87
N LEU A 538 -0.92 -0.56 -14.82
CA LEU A 538 0.52 -0.80 -14.62
C LEU A 538 1.24 -1.56 -15.77
N ASP A 539 0.50 -2.26 -16.63
CA ASP A 539 1.03 -2.96 -17.80
C ASP A 539 1.17 -2.07 -19.06
N LYS A 540 0.61 -0.85 -19.06
CA LYS A 540 0.76 0.12 -20.16
C LYS A 540 2.09 0.89 -20.04
N ASN A 541 2.86 0.97 -21.12
CA ASN A 541 4.06 1.82 -21.16
C ASN A 541 3.68 3.32 -21.17
N PRO A 542 4.30 4.18 -20.32
CA PRO A 542 3.98 5.62 -20.26
C PRO A 542 4.22 6.41 -21.55
N ASP A 543 5.22 6.02 -22.36
CA ASP A 543 5.54 6.71 -23.61
C ASP A 543 4.48 6.45 -24.69
N SER A 544 4.01 5.20 -24.79
CA SER A 544 2.84 4.81 -25.60
C SER A 544 1.57 5.49 -25.10
N ALA A 545 1.29 5.48 -23.79
CA ALA A 545 0.11 6.15 -23.22
C ALA A 545 0.08 7.65 -23.60
N ALA A 546 1.21 8.34 -23.49
CA ALA A 546 1.31 9.75 -23.86
C ALA A 546 1.34 10.02 -25.37
N ALA A 547 1.62 9.01 -26.21
CA ALA A 547 1.44 9.09 -27.65
C ALA A 547 -0.04 8.91 -28.03
N ASP A 548 -0.71 7.90 -27.46
CA ASP A 548 -2.13 7.61 -27.67
C ASP A 548 -3.02 8.79 -27.23
N VAL A 549 -2.72 9.41 -26.08
CA VAL A 549 -3.42 10.61 -25.60
C VAL A 549 -3.24 11.77 -26.56
N ARG A 550 -2.01 12.02 -27.03
CA ARG A 550 -1.74 13.11 -28.00
C ARG A 550 -2.51 12.89 -29.31
N ASP A 551 -2.54 11.67 -29.84
CA ASP A 551 -3.32 11.32 -31.03
C ASP A 551 -4.83 11.55 -30.81
N ARG A 552 -5.40 11.08 -29.69
CA ARG A 552 -6.82 11.33 -29.35
C ARG A 552 -7.16 12.81 -29.18
N THR A 553 -6.27 13.58 -28.57
CA THR A 553 -6.42 15.03 -28.38
C THR A 553 -6.35 15.77 -29.72
N SER A 554 -5.34 15.50 -30.56
CA SER A 554 -5.22 16.12 -31.89
C SER A 554 -6.42 15.83 -32.79
N ARG A 555 -6.97 14.61 -32.77
CA ARG A 555 -8.18 14.23 -33.53
C ARG A 555 -9.44 15.02 -33.18
N VAL A 556 -9.50 15.66 -31.99
CA VAL A 556 -10.66 16.45 -31.56
C VAL A 556 -10.38 17.94 -31.42
N ARG A 557 -9.18 18.44 -31.81
CA ARG A 557 -8.87 19.89 -31.74
C ARG A 557 -9.89 20.73 -32.51
N GLY A 558 -10.32 20.30 -33.70
CA GLY A 558 -11.41 20.91 -34.48
C GLY A 558 -12.83 20.66 -33.97
N ARG A 559 -13.00 20.25 -32.70
CA ARG A 559 -14.28 20.25 -31.96
C ARG A 559 -14.22 21.12 -30.70
N LEU A 560 -13.05 21.65 -30.37
CA LEU A 560 -12.84 22.62 -29.30
C LEU A 560 -13.01 24.03 -29.89
N PRO A 561 -13.31 25.06 -29.08
CA PRO A 561 -13.33 26.44 -29.56
C PRO A 561 -11.99 26.83 -30.20
N ASP A 562 -12.01 27.73 -31.19
CA ASP A 562 -10.78 28.18 -31.86
C ASP A 562 -9.87 28.96 -30.89
N ASP A 563 -10.48 29.79 -30.02
CA ASP A 563 -9.83 30.67 -29.03
C ASP A 563 -9.19 29.98 -27.81
N ILE A 564 -9.06 28.65 -27.79
CA ILE A 564 -8.31 27.95 -26.72
C ILE A 564 -6.81 27.91 -27.00
N ASP A 565 -6.01 27.88 -25.93
CA ASP A 565 -4.60 27.48 -26.01
C ASP A 565 -4.50 25.99 -26.41
N ASP A 566 -3.46 25.64 -27.17
CA ASP A 566 -3.26 24.26 -27.60
C ASP A 566 -2.99 23.30 -26.42
N PRO A 567 -3.69 22.16 -26.32
CA PRO A 567 -3.57 21.26 -25.18
C PRO A 567 -2.15 20.73 -24.90
N ILE A 568 -1.65 20.97 -23.69
CA ILE A 568 -0.33 20.54 -23.24
C ILE A 568 -0.44 19.14 -22.61
N ILE A 569 0.29 18.16 -23.17
CA ILE A 569 0.27 16.75 -22.71
C ILE A 569 1.58 16.38 -21.99
N SER A 570 1.51 16.15 -20.67
CA SER A 570 2.63 15.78 -19.79
C SER A 570 2.64 14.29 -19.41
N LYS A 571 3.83 13.73 -19.17
CA LYS A 571 4.05 12.35 -18.65
C LYS A 571 4.16 12.30 -17.11
N VAL A 572 3.61 13.32 -16.45
CA VAL A 572 3.58 13.52 -15.01
C VAL A 572 2.25 14.19 -14.67
N GLU A 573 1.72 13.94 -13.48
CA GLU A 573 0.59 14.70 -12.94
C GLU A 573 0.95 16.19 -12.87
N ALA A 574 0.08 17.08 -13.36
CA ALA A 574 0.36 18.52 -13.25
C ALA A 574 0.24 19.07 -11.81
N ASP A 575 -0.40 18.31 -10.90
CA ASP A 575 -0.38 18.53 -9.45
C ASP A 575 0.73 17.74 -8.73
N ALA A 576 1.70 17.15 -9.46
CA ALA A 576 2.79 16.39 -8.86
C ALA A 576 3.62 17.26 -7.91
N TRP A 577 3.71 16.86 -6.64
CA TRP A 577 4.43 17.61 -5.61
C TRP A 577 5.94 17.64 -5.92
N PRO A 578 6.55 18.83 -6.08
CA PRO A 578 7.98 18.95 -6.31
C PRO A 578 8.79 18.42 -5.11
N ILE A 579 9.86 17.68 -5.41
CA ILE A 579 10.69 17.01 -4.40
C ILE A 579 11.69 17.97 -3.76
N ILE A 580 12.12 18.97 -4.53
CA ILE A 580 13.02 20.03 -4.09
C ILE A 580 12.33 21.35 -4.36
N TRP A 581 12.27 22.18 -3.33
CA TRP A 581 11.83 23.56 -3.41
C TRP A 581 13.03 24.46 -3.18
N LEU A 582 13.43 25.18 -4.22
CA LEU A 582 14.42 26.25 -4.13
C LEU A 582 13.69 27.58 -3.96
N THR A 583 14.26 28.49 -3.18
CA THR A 583 13.82 29.87 -3.05
C THR A 583 14.92 30.80 -3.50
N PHE A 584 14.59 31.67 -4.45
CA PHE A 584 15.44 32.73 -4.96
C PHE A 584 14.95 34.05 -4.38
N SER A 585 15.82 34.78 -3.68
CA SER A 585 15.49 36.06 -3.06
C SER A 585 16.62 37.06 -3.25
N SER A 586 16.27 38.35 -3.37
CA SER A 586 17.22 39.43 -3.57
C SER A 586 16.74 40.69 -2.87
N ASP A 587 17.63 41.34 -2.12
CA ASP A 587 17.39 42.66 -1.53
C ASP A 587 17.75 43.80 -2.53
N ARG A 588 18.15 43.47 -3.77
CA ARG A 588 18.60 44.41 -4.83
C ARG A 588 17.74 44.42 -6.09
N MET A 589 17.00 43.35 -6.37
CA MET A 589 16.18 43.20 -7.57
C MET A 589 14.68 43.30 -7.23
N SER A 590 13.87 43.89 -8.12
CA SER A 590 12.42 43.81 -7.99
C SER A 590 11.93 42.37 -8.27
N ARG A 591 10.75 41.99 -7.77
CA ARG A 591 10.15 40.67 -8.04
C ARG A 591 10.04 40.35 -9.55
N LEU A 592 9.83 41.37 -10.38
CA LEU A 592 9.71 41.23 -11.84
C LEU A 592 11.07 40.90 -12.48
N VAL A 593 12.11 41.68 -12.16
CA VAL A 593 13.50 41.41 -12.60
C VAL A 593 13.99 40.05 -12.10
N LEU A 594 13.75 39.73 -10.81
CA LEU A 594 14.13 38.45 -10.21
C LEU A 594 13.43 37.26 -10.88
N SER A 595 12.16 37.42 -11.28
CA SER A 595 11.41 36.37 -11.99
C SER A 595 11.99 36.10 -13.38
N ASP A 596 12.27 37.13 -14.18
CA ASP A 596 12.94 36.96 -15.48
C ASP A 596 14.32 36.30 -15.32
N VAL A 597 15.16 36.83 -14.44
CA VAL A 597 16.53 36.34 -14.25
C VAL A 597 16.54 34.85 -13.82
N VAL A 598 15.61 34.44 -12.95
CA VAL A 598 15.42 33.02 -12.59
C VAL A 598 14.83 32.19 -13.74
N ASN A 599 13.85 32.70 -14.49
CA ASN A 599 13.20 32.00 -15.61
C ASN A 599 14.14 31.84 -16.83
N ARG A 600 15.04 32.79 -17.05
CA ARG A 600 15.97 32.86 -18.19
C ARG A 600 17.31 32.19 -17.95
N ILE A 601 17.82 32.21 -16.71
CA ILE A 601 19.13 31.64 -16.35
C ILE A 601 18.99 30.35 -15.52
N ALA A 602 18.35 30.43 -14.35
CA ALA A 602 18.32 29.29 -13.42
C ALA A 602 17.45 28.13 -13.93
N LYS A 603 16.26 28.41 -14.48
CA LYS A 603 15.31 27.37 -14.94
C LYS A 603 15.88 26.48 -16.05
N PRO A 604 16.47 26.99 -17.15
CA PRO A 604 17.09 26.14 -18.16
C PRO A 604 18.26 25.31 -17.63
N ARG A 605 19.11 25.89 -16.76
CA ARG A 605 20.20 25.15 -16.09
C ARG A 605 19.66 23.98 -15.27
N LEU A 606 18.69 24.23 -14.39
CA LEU A 606 18.07 23.22 -13.53
C LEU A 606 17.32 22.14 -14.32
N GLN A 607 16.73 22.47 -15.47
CA GLN A 607 16.10 21.50 -16.38
C GLN A 607 17.11 20.50 -16.99
N THR A 608 18.41 20.81 -17.03
CA THR A 608 19.45 19.85 -17.48
C THR A 608 19.86 18.83 -16.40
N ALA A 609 19.42 19.00 -15.15
CA ALA A 609 19.79 18.09 -14.07
C ALA A 609 19.21 16.67 -14.28
N THR A 610 20.02 15.64 -14.03
CA THR A 610 19.65 14.25 -14.33
C THR A 610 18.41 13.81 -13.53
N GLY A 611 17.36 13.41 -14.25
CA GLY A 611 16.12 12.91 -13.66
C GLY A 611 15.05 13.96 -13.40
N VAL A 612 15.30 15.25 -13.70
CA VAL A 612 14.27 16.30 -13.67
C VAL A 612 13.31 16.15 -14.84
N ALA A 613 12.00 16.27 -14.58
CA ALA A 613 10.96 16.32 -15.60
C ALA A 613 10.56 17.77 -15.91
N GLU A 614 10.40 18.57 -14.87
CA GLU A 614 9.85 19.92 -14.96
C GLU A 614 10.43 20.80 -13.84
N VAL A 615 10.52 22.10 -14.13
CA VAL A 615 11.02 23.14 -13.20
C VAL A 615 10.03 24.29 -13.26
N ASN A 616 9.12 24.30 -12.29
CA ASN A 616 8.00 25.24 -12.23
C ASN A 616 8.34 26.41 -11.30
N LEU A 617 7.98 27.62 -11.71
CA LEU A 617 8.13 28.84 -10.92
C LEU A 617 6.80 29.18 -10.26
N TYR A 618 6.86 29.63 -9.01
CA TYR A 618 5.73 29.93 -8.16
C TYR A 618 5.92 31.29 -7.52
N GLY A 619 4.89 32.15 -7.62
CA GLY A 619 5.01 33.57 -7.31
C GLY A 619 5.86 34.37 -8.31
N GLU A 620 6.11 33.83 -9.50
CA GLU A 620 6.76 34.57 -10.59
C GLU A 620 5.87 35.71 -11.10
N ARG A 621 6.52 36.70 -11.70
CA ARG A 621 5.90 37.75 -12.50
C ARG A 621 6.55 37.75 -13.87
N GLN A 622 5.79 37.40 -14.90
CA GLN A 622 6.26 37.45 -16.28
C GLN A 622 6.15 38.89 -16.81
N TYR A 623 7.12 39.34 -17.59
CA TYR A 623 7.06 40.63 -18.28
C TYR A 623 5.97 40.62 -19.35
N ALA A 624 5.15 41.67 -19.40
CA ALA A 624 4.13 41.90 -20.41
C ALA A 624 3.95 43.40 -20.70
N MET A 625 3.65 43.72 -21.95
CA MET A 625 3.23 45.06 -22.35
C MET A 625 1.75 45.25 -21.96
N ARG A 626 1.48 46.05 -20.92
CA ARG A 626 0.12 46.31 -20.44
C ARG A 626 -0.45 47.52 -21.16
N ILE A 627 -1.64 47.36 -21.73
CA ILE A 627 -2.37 48.43 -22.42
C ILE A 627 -3.67 48.67 -21.64
N TRP A 628 -3.69 49.74 -20.84
CA TRP A 628 -4.85 50.13 -20.02
C TRP A 628 -5.76 51.06 -20.83
N LEU A 629 -6.87 50.51 -21.34
CA LEU A 629 -7.84 51.23 -22.17
C LEU A 629 -8.66 52.24 -21.35
N ASP A 630 -8.81 53.46 -21.87
CA ASP A 630 -9.70 54.49 -21.34
C ASP A 630 -11.07 54.39 -22.04
N ALA A 631 -12.06 53.87 -21.32
CA ALA A 631 -13.39 53.60 -21.86
C ALA A 631 -14.15 54.87 -22.27
N GLU A 632 -13.93 55.99 -21.57
CA GLU A 632 -14.59 57.27 -21.89
C GLU A 632 -14.03 57.84 -23.20
N ARG A 633 -12.70 57.75 -23.40
CA ARG A 633 -12.05 58.19 -24.64
C ARG A 633 -12.37 57.29 -25.82
N LEU A 634 -12.38 55.96 -25.64
CA LEU A 634 -12.80 55.04 -26.68
C LEU A 634 -14.23 55.36 -27.16
N ALA A 635 -15.16 55.59 -26.23
CA ALA A 635 -16.51 56.03 -26.58
C ALA A 635 -16.54 57.39 -27.31
N ALA A 636 -15.75 58.38 -26.85
CA ALA A 636 -15.68 59.70 -27.48
C ALA A 636 -15.15 59.67 -28.93
N PHE A 637 -14.24 58.75 -29.25
CA PHE A 637 -13.74 58.53 -30.62
C PHE A 637 -14.53 57.47 -31.42
N GLN A 638 -15.62 56.93 -30.88
CA GLN A 638 -16.43 55.86 -31.48
C GLN A 638 -15.60 54.60 -31.82
N LEU A 639 -14.68 54.23 -30.93
CA LEU A 639 -13.82 53.05 -31.02
C LEU A 639 -14.26 51.97 -30.03
N THR A 640 -14.16 50.71 -30.46
CA THR A 640 -14.38 49.53 -29.62
C THR A 640 -13.07 48.89 -29.19
N THR A 641 -13.10 48.00 -28.20
CA THR A 641 -11.94 47.18 -27.81
C THR A 641 -11.44 46.31 -28.98
N ALA A 642 -12.34 45.86 -29.86
CA ALA A 642 -12.00 45.08 -31.04
C ALA A 642 -11.25 45.89 -32.12
N ASP A 643 -11.55 47.20 -32.28
CA ASP A 643 -10.76 48.08 -33.16
C ASP A 643 -9.32 48.20 -32.64
N VAL A 644 -9.13 48.29 -31.32
CA VAL A 644 -7.80 48.36 -30.68
C VAL A 644 -7.04 47.04 -30.85
N GLU A 645 -7.70 45.90 -30.62
CA GLU A 645 -7.09 44.58 -30.80
C GLU A 645 -6.70 44.33 -32.26
N ALA A 646 -7.57 44.65 -33.22
CA ALA A 646 -7.29 44.56 -34.64
C ALA A 646 -6.09 45.44 -35.04
N ALA A 647 -6.00 46.66 -34.50
CA ALA A 647 -4.86 47.54 -34.72
C ALA A 647 -3.55 46.95 -34.17
N ILE A 648 -3.56 46.31 -33.00
CA ILE A 648 -2.38 45.63 -32.44
C ILE A 648 -1.99 44.44 -33.32
N ARG A 649 -2.94 43.55 -33.66
CA ARG A 649 -2.68 42.38 -34.52
C ARG A 649 -2.18 42.75 -35.92
N ALA A 650 -2.62 43.89 -36.46
CA ALA A 650 -2.20 44.37 -37.78
C ALA A 650 -0.84 45.09 -37.79
N ASN A 651 -0.42 45.70 -36.68
CA ASN A 651 0.84 46.47 -36.60
C ASN A 651 1.99 45.68 -35.93
N ASN A 652 1.70 44.67 -35.10
CA ASN A 652 2.72 43.84 -34.43
C ASN A 652 2.84 42.46 -35.09
N LEU A 653 3.27 42.45 -36.35
CA LEU A 653 3.41 41.24 -37.17
C LEU A 653 4.82 41.16 -37.74
N GLU A 654 5.51 40.03 -37.52
CA GLU A 654 6.85 39.79 -38.09
C GLU A 654 6.71 39.27 -39.53
N LEU A 655 6.88 40.16 -40.51
CA LEU A 655 6.75 39.81 -41.93
C LEU A 655 8.10 39.41 -42.56
N PRO A 656 8.23 38.21 -43.16
CA PRO A 656 9.41 37.82 -43.91
C PRO A 656 9.49 38.64 -45.22
N ALA A 657 10.35 39.66 -45.25
CA ALA A 657 10.51 40.56 -46.39
C ALA A 657 11.21 39.93 -47.62
N GLY A 658 11.50 38.63 -47.57
CA GLY A 658 12.00 37.86 -48.71
C GLY A 658 13.46 38.14 -49.05
N ARG A 659 13.74 38.26 -50.35
CA ARG A 659 15.09 38.46 -50.87
C ARG A 659 15.09 39.21 -52.21
N ILE A 660 16.19 39.89 -52.48
CA ILE A 660 16.47 40.56 -53.75
C ILE A 660 17.52 39.72 -54.48
N GLU A 661 17.10 39.11 -55.58
CA GLU A 661 17.96 38.30 -56.46
C GLU A 661 18.53 39.19 -57.57
N SER A 662 19.84 39.10 -57.80
CA SER A 662 20.59 39.81 -58.84
C SER A 662 21.49 38.82 -59.59
N SER A 663 21.88 39.14 -60.83
CA SER A 663 22.63 38.24 -61.73
C SER A 663 24.01 37.80 -61.22
N GLN A 664 24.50 38.37 -60.13
CA GLN A 664 25.76 37.99 -59.47
C GLN A 664 25.63 37.66 -57.98
N ARG A 665 24.53 38.06 -57.30
CA ARG A 665 24.37 37.96 -55.84
C ARG A 665 22.90 37.91 -55.43
N GLU A 666 22.64 37.22 -54.32
CA GLU A 666 21.36 37.19 -53.61
C GLU A 666 21.52 37.99 -52.30
N PHE A 667 20.52 38.82 -51.95
CA PHE A 667 20.47 39.55 -50.69
C PHE A 667 19.17 39.21 -49.94
N GLY A 668 19.28 38.61 -48.76
CA GLY A 668 18.13 38.47 -47.86
C GLY A 668 17.66 39.84 -47.34
N VAL A 669 16.36 40.05 -47.27
CA VAL A 669 15.74 41.28 -46.75
C VAL A 669 15.01 40.96 -45.45
N THR A 670 15.27 41.76 -44.41
CA THR A 670 14.60 41.63 -43.10
C THR A 670 13.94 42.95 -42.76
N ALA A 671 12.63 42.94 -42.53
CA ALA A 671 11.88 44.12 -42.11
C ALA A 671 11.57 44.02 -40.61
N GLN A 672 12.21 44.88 -39.81
CA GLN A 672 11.91 45.00 -38.38
C GLN A 672 10.53 45.64 -38.20
N THR A 673 9.52 44.78 -38.09
CA THR A 673 8.08 45.09 -38.09
C THR A 673 7.41 44.73 -36.76
N ASN A 674 8.14 44.08 -35.86
CA ASN A 674 7.73 43.81 -34.49
C ASN A 674 7.88 45.04 -33.58
N LEU A 675 6.95 45.21 -32.64
CA LEU A 675 6.95 46.28 -31.65
C LEU A 675 7.53 45.76 -30.32
N VAL A 676 8.42 46.53 -29.70
CA VAL A 676 9.20 46.12 -28.53
C VAL A 676 9.06 47.09 -27.37
N THR A 677 9.09 48.40 -27.61
CA THR A 677 9.06 49.41 -26.53
C THR A 677 7.65 49.97 -26.28
N PRO A 678 7.33 50.45 -25.05
CA PRO A 678 6.02 51.03 -24.74
C PRO A 678 5.65 52.18 -25.68
N GLU A 679 6.62 52.99 -26.11
CA GLU A 679 6.42 54.12 -27.02
C GLU A 679 6.03 53.67 -28.43
N GLN A 680 6.53 52.51 -28.89
CA GLN A 680 6.17 51.94 -30.20
C GLN A 680 4.70 51.50 -30.18
N PHE A 681 4.28 50.77 -29.14
CA PHE A 681 2.88 50.40 -28.93
C PHE A 681 1.97 51.63 -28.73
N ALA A 682 2.43 52.63 -27.97
CA ALA A 682 1.70 53.88 -27.74
C ALA A 682 1.49 54.71 -29.03
N ASN A 683 2.32 54.52 -30.06
CA ASN A 683 2.22 55.23 -31.33
C ASN A 683 1.43 54.49 -32.42
N ILE A 684 0.96 53.25 -32.19
CA ILE A 684 0.05 52.53 -33.10
C ILE A 684 -1.14 53.41 -33.43
N VAL A 685 -1.48 53.54 -34.73
CA VAL A 685 -2.71 54.21 -35.18
C VAL A 685 -3.84 53.18 -35.17
N ILE A 686 -4.92 53.48 -34.47
CA ILE A 686 -6.09 52.59 -34.38
C ILE A 686 -7.08 52.90 -35.51
N ARG A 687 -7.42 54.18 -35.71
CA ARG A 687 -8.35 54.64 -36.75
C ARG A 687 -8.11 56.10 -37.08
N THR A 688 -8.43 56.51 -38.31
CA THR A 688 -8.56 57.93 -38.66
C THR A 688 -10.00 58.37 -38.43
N VAL A 689 -10.21 59.37 -37.58
CA VAL A 689 -11.52 59.94 -37.24
C VAL A 689 -11.49 61.43 -37.57
N ASN A 690 -12.47 61.91 -38.35
CA ASN A 690 -12.55 63.32 -38.80
C ASN A 690 -11.26 63.85 -39.46
N GLY A 691 -10.51 62.98 -40.13
CA GLY A 691 -9.22 63.30 -40.78
C GLY A 691 -7.98 63.20 -39.86
N PHE A 692 -8.15 63.01 -38.55
CA PHE A 692 -7.05 62.89 -37.59
C PHE A 692 -6.78 61.42 -37.23
N PRO A 693 -5.52 60.95 -37.25
CA PRO A 693 -5.18 59.58 -36.86
C PRO A 693 -5.16 59.43 -35.32
N VAL A 694 -6.16 58.75 -34.77
CA VAL A 694 -6.25 58.43 -33.34
C VAL A 694 -5.26 57.31 -33.02
N ARG A 695 -4.35 57.55 -32.08
CA ARG A 695 -3.31 56.61 -31.66
C ARG A 695 -3.63 55.95 -30.33
N MET A 696 -2.96 54.84 -30.06
CA MET A 696 -3.06 54.10 -28.79
C MET A 696 -2.92 55.01 -27.57
N ARG A 697 -1.88 55.86 -27.52
CA ARG A 697 -1.64 56.83 -26.42
C ARG A 697 -2.76 57.83 -26.17
N ASP A 698 -3.62 58.07 -27.17
CA ASP A 698 -4.69 59.06 -27.08
C ASP A 698 -5.89 58.45 -26.31
N VAL A 699 -6.06 57.12 -26.37
CA VAL A 699 -7.18 56.35 -25.80
C VAL A 699 -6.77 55.26 -24.78
N ALA A 700 -5.48 55.10 -24.50
CA ALA A 700 -4.96 54.08 -23.59
C ALA A 700 -3.59 54.47 -22.98
N ARG A 701 -3.30 53.99 -21.77
CA ARG A 701 -1.95 54.06 -21.17
C ARG A 701 -1.21 52.76 -21.45
N VAL A 702 -0.06 52.85 -22.10
CA VAL A 702 0.84 51.71 -22.35
C VAL A 702 1.98 51.74 -21.35
N GLU A 703 2.27 50.60 -20.70
CA GLU A 703 3.38 50.45 -19.76
C GLU A 703 3.90 49.01 -19.77
N GLU A 704 5.21 48.82 -19.54
CA GLU A 704 5.78 47.51 -19.26
C GLU A 704 5.51 47.12 -17.80
N GLY A 705 5.03 45.90 -17.55
CA GLY A 705 4.69 45.44 -16.20
C GLY A 705 4.59 43.93 -16.08
N ALA A 706 4.02 43.45 -14.97
CA ALA A 706 3.73 42.05 -14.77
C ALA A 706 2.47 41.62 -15.54
N LEU A 707 2.46 40.44 -16.16
CA LEU A 707 1.27 39.84 -16.79
C LEU A 707 0.14 39.63 -15.76
N ASP A 708 0.47 39.00 -14.64
CA ASP A 708 -0.37 38.87 -13.45
C ASP A 708 0.38 39.30 -12.18
N GLU A 709 -0.35 39.84 -11.23
CA GLU A 709 0.10 40.29 -9.91
C GLU A 709 -0.46 39.42 -8.77
N ARG A 710 -1.50 38.59 -9.04
CA ARG A 710 -2.30 37.87 -8.03
C ARG A 710 -1.54 36.76 -7.31
N SER A 711 -0.52 36.20 -7.94
CA SER A 711 0.38 35.21 -7.34
C SER A 711 1.54 35.89 -6.61
N THR A 712 1.79 35.49 -5.35
CA THR A 712 3.00 35.89 -4.61
C THR A 712 3.53 34.70 -3.80
N ALA A 713 4.85 34.51 -3.79
CA ALA A 713 5.53 33.54 -2.95
C ALA A 713 6.41 34.26 -1.92
N ARG A 714 6.52 33.67 -0.72
CA ARG A 714 7.30 34.22 0.40
C ARG A 714 7.97 33.12 1.18
N ILE A 715 9.18 33.39 1.68
CA ILE A 715 9.93 32.51 2.58
C ILE A 715 10.34 33.31 3.82
N ASN A 716 9.99 32.81 5.00
CA ASN A 716 10.29 33.45 6.29
C ASN A 716 9.92 34.95 6.34
N GLY A 717 8.77 35.31 5.75
CA GLY A 717 8.26 36.68 5.65
C GLY A 717 8.84 37.54 4.52
N ARG A 718 9.91 37.11 3.84
CA ARG A 718 10.52 37.83 2.71
C ARG A 718 9.87 37.42 1.39
N ASP A 719 9.71 38.37 0.47
CA ASP A 719 9.34 38.08 -0.92
C ASP A 719 10.41 37.24 -1.62
N ALA A 720 10.01 36.21 -2.36
CA ALA A 720 10.91 35.31 -3.08
C ALA A 720 10.22 34.70 -4.31
N VAL A 721 11.00 34.28 -5.31
CA VAL A 721 10.52 33.38 -6.37
C VAL A 721 10.79 31.96 -5.91
N MET A 722 9.75 31.14 -5.82
CA MET A 722 9.87 29.72 -5.50
C MET A 722 10.03 28.91 -6.77
N VAL A 723 10.92 27.93 -6.77
CA VAL A 723 11.15 27.01 -7.89
C VAL A 723 10.97 25.58 -7.39
N GLY A 724 9.92 24.93 -7.86
CA GLY A 724 9.65 23.52 -7.61
C GLY A 724 10.27 22.65 -8.70
N ILE A 725 11.10 21.69 -8.29
CA ILE A 725 11.72 20.72 -9.20
C ILE A 725 11.00 19.37 -9.08
N THR A 726 10.36 18.95 -10.17
CA THR A 726 9.57 17.71 -10.28
C THR A 726 10.40 16.62 -10.95
N ARG A 727 10.40 15.40 -10.40
CA ARG A 727 11.14 14.26 -10.97
C ARG A 727 10.42 13.65 -12.17
N GLN A 728 11.18 12.99 -13.04
CA GLN A 728 10.65 12.01 -13.98
C GLN A 728 10.10 10.80 -13.22
N ALA A 729 9.01 10.20 -13.73
CA ALA A 729 8.33 9.07 -13.09
C ALA A 729 9.26 7.89 -12.76
N THR A 730 10.29 7.65 -13.58
CA THR A 730 11.26 6.55 -13.44
C THR A 730 12.50 6.90 -12.62
N ALA A 731 12.76 8.20 -12.38
CA ALA A 731 14.00 8.72 -11.83
C ALA A 731 14.10 8.59 -10.29
N ASN A 732 15.34 8.55 -9.79
CA ASN A 732 15.64 8.41 -8.38
C ASN A 732 15.71 9.79 -7.69
N PRO A 733 14.90 10.10 -6.66
CA PRO A 733 14.98 11.37 -5.93
C PRO A 733 16.35 11.62 -5.30
N LEU A 734 17.07 10.58 -4.87
CA LEU A 734 18.40 10.71 -4.26
C LEU A 734 19.48 11.12 -5.27
N ASP A 735 19.40 10.66 -6.51
CA ASP A 735 20.33 11.05 -7.57
C ASP A 735 19.99 12.43 -8.12
N LEU A 736 18.69 12.74 -8.26
CA LEU A 736 18.19 14.06 -8.67
C LEU A 736 18.65 15.15 -7.68
N SER A 737 18.46 14.95 -6.38
CA SER A 737 18.90 15.95 -5.38
C SER A 737 20.41 16.15 -5.38
N ARG A 738 21.21 15.08 -5.51
CA ARG A 738 22.67 15.20 -5.68
C ARG A 738 23.04 15.97 -6.97
N ALA A 739 22.34 15.74 -8.08
CA ALA A 739 22.58 16.47 -9.33
C ALA A 739 22.20 17.97 -9.22
N VAL A 740 21.02 18.29 -8.69
CA VAL A 740 20.57 19.67 -8.47
C VAL A 740 21.51 20.41 -7.52
N ARG A 741 21.85 19.80 -6.37
CA ARG A 741 22.74 20.40 -5.36
C ARG A 741 24.15 20.65 -5.91
N ALA A 742 24.65 19.80 -6.81
CA ALA A 742 25.93 20.02 -7.48
C ALA A 742 25.89 21.18 -8.49
N MET A 743 24.71 21.52 -9.05
CA MET A 743 24.53 22.66 -9.96
C MET A 743 24.32 23.99 -9.23
N LEU A 744 23.78 24.00 -8.00
CA LEU A 744 23.46 25.25 -7.28
C LEU A 744 24.62 26.26 -7.22
N PRO A 745 25.89 25.89 -6.93
CA PRO A 745 26.99 26.86 -6.89
C PRO A 745 27.32 27.49 -8.26
N GLN A 746 27.04 26.79 -9.36
CA GLN A 746 27.20 27.32 -10.72
C GLN A 746 26.03 28.22 -11.11
N VAL A 747 24.80 27.84 -10.72
CA VAL A 747 23.61 28.68 -10.92
C VAL A 747 23.70 29.98 -10.11
N GLU A 748 24.23 29.93 -8.88
CA GLU A 748 24.47 31.13 -8.06
C GLU A 748 25.53 32.07 -8.67
N GLN A 749 26.54 31.52 -9.34
CA GLN A 749 27.52 32.29 -10.11
C GLN A 749 26.91 32.91 -11.38
N ASP A 750 26.14 32.13 -12.16
CA ASP A 750 25.47 32.59 -13.39
C ASP A 750 24.43 33.70 -13.13
N LEU A 751 23.77 33.70 -11.96
CA LEU A 751 22.78 34.72 -11.57
C LEU A 751 23.41 36.04 -11.10
N GLY A 752 24.70 36.05 -10.76
CA GLY A 752 25.44 37.24 -10.36
C GLY A 752 25.20 37.74 -8.93
N GLY A 753 25.99 38.74 -8.54
CA GLY A 753 26.10 39.22 -7.16
C GLY A 753 24.88 40.00 -6.64
N GLY A 754 23.88 39.28 -6.12
CA GLY A 754 22.73 39.88 -5.44
C GLY A 754 21.51 38.98 -5.25
N VAL A 755 21.51 37.77 -5.81
CA VAL A 755 20.48 36.75 -5.57
C VAL A 755 21.04 35.70 -4.60
N SER A 756 20.28 35.34 -3.57
CA SER A 756 20.60 34.18 -2.72
C SER A 756 19.69 33.00 -3.08
N ILE A 757 20.27 31.81 -3.20
CA ILE A 757 19.54 30.55 -3.40
C ILE A 757 19.48 29.80 -2.08
N GLN A 758 18.28 29.40 -1.65
CA GLN A 758 18.09 28.57 -0.46
C GLN A 758 17.26 27.34 -0.81
N VAL A 759 17.54 26.20 -0.17
CA VAL A 759 16.71 24.99 -0.30
C VAL A 759 15.64 25.04 0.80
N ALA A 760 14.42 25.46 0.44
CA ALA A 760 13.31 25.62 1.36
C ALA A 760 12.71 24.28 1.82
N ASN A 761 12.70 23.27 0.92
CA ASN A 761 12.37 21.88 1.25
C ASN A 761 13.11 20.92 0.31
N ASP A 762 13.49 19.74 0.81
CA ASP A 762 14.03 18.65 0.01
C ASP A 762 13.70 17.30 0.67
N SER A 763 12.74 16.59 0.07
CA SER A 763 12.30 15.29 0.57
C SER A 763 13.39 14.21 0.52
N SER A 764 14.44 14.37 -0.32
CA SER A 764 15.51 13.38 -0.41
C SER A 764 16.33 13.27 0.88
N ILE A 765 16.38 14.33 1.70
CA ILE A 765 17.07 14.33 3.00
C ILE A 765 16.41 13.32 3.95
N PHE A 766 15.07 13.25 3.95
CA PHE A 766 14.34 12.28 4.76
C PHE A 766 14.62 10.84 4.29
N ILE A 767 14.63 10.61 2.98
CA ILE A 767 14.91 9.31 2.37
C ILE A 767 16.34 8.85 2.73
N GLU A 768 17.33 9.72 2.56
CA GLU A 768 18.74 9.44 2.86
C GLU A 768 18.96 9.10 4.34
N ARG A 769 18.39 9.92 5.25
CA ARG A 769 18.44 9.66 6.70
C ARG A 769 17.73 8.36 7.08
N SER A 770 16.60 8.05 6.46
CA SER A 770 15.85 6.81 6.71
C SER A 770 16.65 5.58 6.30
N ILE A 771 17.27 5.62 5.11
CA ILE A 771 18.14 4.53 4.64
C ILE A 771 19.40 4.39 5.52
N HIS A 772 20.01 5.50 5.93
CA HIS A 772 21.14 5.48 6.87
C HIS A 772 20.76 4.89 8.24
N ASN A 773 19.59 5.26 8.77
CA ASN A 773 19.06 4.68 10.01
C ASN A 773 18.85 3.17 9.90
N VAL A 774 18.31 2.67 8.77
CA VAL A 774 18.15 1.21 8.59
C VAL A 774 19.50 0.50 8.45
N TYR A 775 20.51 1.09 7.79
CA TYR A 775 21.87 0.53 7.80
C TYR A 775 22.48 0.47 9.21
N ARG A 776 22.24 1.50 10.04
CA ARG A 776 22.62 1.50 11.45
C ARG A 776 21.89 0.39 12.22
N THR A 777 20.58 0.23 12.05
CA THR A 777 19.79 -0.85 12.69
C THR A 777 20.23 -2.24 12.24
N ILE A 778 20.65 -2.42 10.97
CA ILE A 778 21.26 -3.68 10.50
C ILE A 778 22.57 -3.95 11.26
N ALA A 779 23.45 -2.95 11.43
CA ALA A 779 24.69 -3.12 12.19
C ALA A 779 24.42 -3.43 13.68
N GLU A 780 23.50 -2.71 14.31
CA GLU A 780 23.06 -2.96 15.70
C GLU A 780 22.47 -4.37 15.86
N ALA A 781 21.63 -4.82 14.91
CA ALA A 781 21.06 -6.17 14.91
C ALA A 781 22.13 -7.27 14.74
N VAL A 782 23.10 -7.09 13.83
CA VAL A 782 24.22 -8.04 13.67
C VAL A 782 25.08 -8.12 14.94
N VAL A 783 25.33 -7.00 15.61
CA VAL A 783 26.06 -6.98 16.89
C VAL A 783 25.28 -7.67 18.01
N LEU A 784 23.96 -7.41 18.14
CA LEU A 784 23.11 -8.06 19.14
C LEU A 784 22.99 -9.57 18.91
N VAL A 785 22.78 -10.01 17.67
CA VAL A 785 22.72 -11.43 17.32
C VAL A 785 24.08 -12.11 17.59
N THR A 786 25.19 -11.45 17.25
CA THR A 786 26.55 -11.91 17.58
C THR A 786 26.76 -12.08 19.09
N LEU A 787 26.29 -11.12 19.89
CA LEU A 787 26.36 -11.18 21.36
C LEU A 787 25.54 -12.38 21.90
N VAL A 788 24.33 -12.58 21.39
CA VAL A 788 23.45 -13.70 21.80
C VAL A 788 24.09 -15.05 21.46
N ILE A 789 24.57 -15.23 20.22
CA ILE A 789 25.31 -16.44 19.80
C ILE A 789 26.47 -16.74 20.76
N PHE A 790 27.25 -15.72 21.11
CA PHE A 790 28.40 -15.87 22.02
C PHE A 790 27.99 -16.25 23.45
N VAL A 791 26.92 -15.66 23.98
CA VAL A 791 26.39 -15.96 25.33
C VAL A 791 25.85 -17.39 25.43
N PHE A 792 25.17 -17.90 24.39
CA PHE A 792 24.68 -19.28 24.35
C PHE A 792 25.80 -20.30 24.18
N LEU A 793 26.69 -20.12 23.20
CA LEU A 793 27.74 -21.10 22.87
C LEU A 793 28.96 -21.04 23.81
N ARG A 794 29.12 -19.96 24.58
CA ARG A 794 30.17 -19.69 25.59
C ARG A 794 31.62 -19.88 25.12
N THR A 795 31.84 -20.08 23.82
CA THR A 795 33.12 -20.45 23.24
C THR A 795 33.33 -19.68 21.94
N LEU A 796 34.42 -18.90 21.87
CA LEU A 796 34.73 -18.06 20.70
C LEU A 796 34.84 -18.90 19.41
N ARG A 797 35.42 -20.09 19.49
CA ARG A 797 35.64 -20.98 18.32
C ARG A 797 34.33 -21.47 17.68
N ALA A 798 33.32 -21.82 18.49
CA ALA A 798 32.02 -22.21 17.98
C ALA A 798 31.27 -20.98 17.43
N SER A 799 31.28 -19.88 18.19
CA SER A 799 30.56 -18.63 17.86
C SER A 799 30.97 -18.03 16.51
N ILE A 800 32.26 -18.12 16.14
CA ILE A 800 32.77 -17.62 14.86
C ILE A 800 32.06 -18.24 13.64
N ILE A 801 31.57 -19.49 13.74
CA ILE A 801 30.98 -20.19 12.59
C ILE A 801 29.66 -19.50 12.14
N PRO A 802 28.63 -19.33 13.01
CA PRO A 802 27.45 -18.51 12.67
C PRO A 802 27.79 -17.06 12.33
N ILE A 803 28.73 -16.42 13.05
CA ILE A 803 29.13 -15.03 12.79
C ILE A 803 29.63 -14.84 11.35
N VAL A 804 30.38 -15.80 10.79
CA VAL A 804 30.85 -15.74 9.40
C VAL A 804 29.72 -16.00 8.39
N THR A 805 28.71 -16.80 8.73
CA THR A 805 27.56 -17.03 7.82
C THR A 805 26.66 -15.81 7.65
N ILE A 806 26.61 -14.89 8.62
CA ILE A 806 25.80 -13.66 8.56
C ILE A 806 26.26 -12.74 7.39
N PRO A 807 27.51 -12.25 7.30
CA PRO A 807 27.96 -11.44 6.16
C PRO A 807 27.80 -12.14 4.82
N VAL A 808 28.17 -13.42 4.70
CA VAL A 808 28.15 -14.12 3.41
C VAL A 808 26.72 -14.29 2.87
N SER A 809 25.73 -14.47 3.76
CA SER A 809 24.32 -14.60 3.36
C SER A 809 23.66 -13.26 3.00
N LEU A 810 23.85 -12.20 3.82
CA LEU A 810 23.33 -10.87 3.51
C LEU A 810 23.98 -10.31 2.23
N VAL A 811 25.31 -10.42 2.09
CA VAL A 811 26.03 -9.98 0.90
C VAL A 811 25.62 -10.82 -0.32
N GLY A 812 25.53 -12.15 -0.19
CA GLY A 812 25.06 -13.04 -1.25
C GLY A 812 23.63 -12.75 -1.73
N THR A 813 22.78 -12.19 -0.87
CA THR A 813 21.43 -11.77 -1.24
C THR A 813 21.43 -10.63 -2.26
N PHE A 814 22.40 -9.70 -2.21
CA PHE A 814 22.53 -8.64 -3.23
C PHE A 814 22.81 -9.19 -4.64
N ALA A 815 23.49 -10.33 -4.76
CA ALA A 815 23.70 -10.99 -6.04
C ALA A 815 22.37 -11.45 -6.67
N LEU A 816 21.48 -12.04 -5.87
CA LEU A 816 20.15 -12.46 -6.32
C LEU A 816 19.22 -11.26 -6.57
N MET A 817 19.28 -10.21 -5.74
CA MET A 817 18.56 -8.96 -6.01
C MET A 817 18.97 -8.34 -7.35
N SER A 818 20.27 -8.33 -7.65
CA SER A 818 20.80 -7.82 -8.92
C SER A 818 20.38 -8.68 -10.11
N LEU A 819 20.33 -10.02 -9.96
CA LEU A 819 19.86 -10.93 -11.00
C LEU A 819 18.34 -10.80 -11.25
N ALA A 820 17.57 -10.50 -10.21
CA ALA A 820 16.12 -10.26 -10.28
C ALA A 820 15.72 -8.83 -10.72
N GLY A 821 16.69 -7.92 -10.91
CA GLY A 821 16.42 -6.53 -11.26
C GLY A 821 15.79 -5.68 -10.14
N PHE A 822 15.96 -6.09 -8.88
CA PHE A 822 15.46 -5.36 -7.72
C PHE A 822 16.31 -4.11 -7.38
N SER A 823 15.85 -3.34 -6.40
CA SER A 823 16.52 -2.14 -5.87
C SER A 823 16.82 -2.34 -4.38
N ILE A 824 17.84 -1.66 -3.87
CA ILE A 824 18.03 -1.50 -2.43
C ILE A 824 17.04 -0.43 -1.97
N ASN A 825 16.15 -0.79 -1.04
CA ASN A 825 15.08 0.08 -0.55
C ASN A 825 14.65 -0.29 0.87
N THR A 826 13.83 0.55 1.51
CA THR A 826 13.41 0.37 2.91
C THR A 826 12.83 -1.03 3.19
N LEU A 827 11.98 -1.54 2.29
CA LEU A 827 11.34 -2.85 2.42
C LEU A 827 12.33 -4.02 2.27
N THR A 828 13.28 -3.92 1.33
CA THR A 828 14.32 -4.96 1.14
C THR A 828 15.37 -4.93 2.26
N LEU A 829 15.71 -3.75 2.79
CA LEU A 829 16.56 -3.63 3.97
C LEU A 829 15.86 -4.17 5.23
N LEU A 830 14.56 -3.94 5.41
CA LEU A 830 13.77 -4.57 6.49
C LEU A 830 13.69 -6.09 6.33
N ALA A 831 13.56 -6.59 5.10
CA ALA A 831 13.63 -8.03 4.82
C ALA A 831 15.01 -8.62 5.17
N LEU A 832 16.09 -7.89 4.92
CA LEU A 832 17.45 -8.27 5.35
C LEU A 832 17.59 -8.28 6.88
N VAL A 833 17.02 -7.31 7.61
CA VAL A 833 17.00 -7.34 9.10
C VAL A 833 16.31 -8.61 9.60
N LEU A 834 15.14 -8.96 9.06
CA LEU A 834 14.41 -10.18 9.43
C LEU A 834 15.15 -11.46 9.00
N ALA A 835 15.94 -11.41 7.91
CA ALA A 835 16.74 -12.53 7.44
C ALA A 835 17.93 -12.85 8.36
N ILE A 836 18.49 -11.88 9.11
CA ILE A 836 19.61 -12.12 10.03
C ILE A 836 19.29 -13.25 11.01
N GLY A 837 18.11 -13.22 11.65
CA GLY A 837 17.68 -14.30 12.56
C GLY A 837 17.46 -15.62 11.82
N LEU A 838 16.65 -15.59 10.76
CA LEU A 838 16.25 -16.78 10.01
C LEU A 838 17.42 -17.56 9.39
N VAL A 839 18.52 -16.90 9.02
CA VAL A 839 19.72 -17.58 8.49
C VAL A 839 20.62 -18.10 9.61
N VAL A 840 20.61 -17.44 10.77
CA VAL A 840 21.42 -17.84 11.93
C VAL A 840 20.87 -19.10 12.59
N ASP A 841 19.55 -19.26 12.65
CA ASP A 841 18.90 -20.44 13.26
C ASP A 841 19.40 -21.75 12.63
N ASP A 842 19.40 -21.85 11.29
CA ASP A 842 19.93 -23.02 10.55
C ASP A 842 21.40 -23.31 10.91
N ALA A 843 22.23 -22.27 11.03
CA ALA A 843 23.65 -22.40 11.36
C ALA A 843 23.88 -22.82 12.82
N ILE A 844 23.06 -22.35 13.76
CA ILE A 844 23.09 -22.77 15.17
C ILE A 844 22.70 -24.24 15.29
N VAL A 845 21.59 -24.68 14.69
CA VAL A 845 21.09 -26.06 14.87
C VAL A 845 22.06 -27.11 14.30
N VAL A 846 22.75 -26.81 13.19
CA VAL A 846 23.84 -27.68 12.70
C VAL A 846 24.99 -27.74 13.72
N LEU A 847 25.44 -26.57 14.19
CA LEU A 847 26.58 -26.47 15.10
C LEU A 847 26.31 -27.15 16.44
N GLU A 848 25.11 -26.96 17.00
CA GLU A 848 24.67 -27.57 18.25
C GLU A 848 24.62 -29.11 18.14
N ASN A 849 24.05 -29.66 17.06
CA ASN A 849 24.04 -31.12 16.89
C ASN A 849 25.45 -31.70 16.68
N ILE A 850 26.36 -30.98 16.01
CA ILE A 850 27.75 -31.41 15.89
C ILE A 850 28.45 -31.34 17.25
N TYR A 851 28.23 -30.26 18.03
CA TYR A 851 28.83 -30.06 19.35
C TYR A 851 28.38 -31.12 20.36
N ARG A 852 27.09 -31.44 20.41
CA ARG A 852 26.53 -32.53 21.23
C ARG A 852 27.27 -33.85 21.00
N HIS A 853 27.51 -34.24 19.75
CA HIS A 853 28.22 -35.47 19.44
C HIS A 853 29.72 -35.44 19.83
N ILE A 854 30.33 -34.26 19.94
CA ILE A 854 31.69 -34.08 20.46
C ILE A 854 31.70 -34.25 21.99
N GLU A 855 30.69 -33.75 22.71
CA GLU A 855 30.52 -34.00 24.15
C GLU A 855 30.19 -35.47 24.47
N GLU A 856 29.46 -36.16 23.57
CA GLU A 856 29.28 -37.62 23.60
C GLU A 856 30.56 -38.41 23.25
N GLY A 857 31.68 -37.74 22.95
CA GLY A 857 33.00 -38.33 22.79
C GLY A 857 33.40 -38.74 21.36
N MET A 858 32.62 -38.39 20.33
CA MET A 858 33.05 -38.61 18.93
C MET A 858 34.10 -37.59 18.48
N ALA A 859 35.05 -38.05 17.65
CA ALA A 859 36.06 -37.18 17.05
C ALA A 859 35.40 -36.10 16.17
N PRO A 860 35.84 -34.81 16.21
CA PRO A 860 35.14 -33.69 15.56
C PRO A 860 34.80 -33.87 14.07
N PHE A 861 35.66 -34.55 13.29
CA PHE A 861 35.39 -34.85 11.88
C PHE A 861 34.25 -35.86 11.68
N GLN A 862 34.15 -36.86 12.57
CA GLN A 862 33.07 -37.86 12.53
C GLN A 862 31.77 -37.27 13.08
N ALA A 863 31.85 -36.49 14.16
CA ALA A 863 30.73 -35.72 14.71
C ALA A 863 30.14 -34.75 13.66
N ALA A 864 30.99 -34.05 12.90
CA ALA A 864 30.56 -33.18 11.80
C ALA A 864 29.78 -33.97 10.73
N LEU A 865 30.36 -35.07 10.22
CA LEU A 865 29.72 -35.87 9.16
C LEU A 865 28.41 -36.53 9.62
N ARG A 866 28.32 -36.94 10.89
CA ARG A 866 27.10 -37.49 11.48
C ARG A 866 26.04 -36.41 11.71
N GLY A 867 26.41 -35.34 12.42
CA GLY A 867 25.48 -34.27 12.79
C GLY A 867 24.83 -33.58 11.58
N SER A 868 25.60 -33.35 10.51
CA SER A 868 25.07 -32.81 9.25
C SER A 868 24.12 -33.77 8.50
N ARG A 869 24.29 -35.09 8.63
CA ARG A 869 23.39 -36.08 7.99
C ARG A 869 22.05 -36.20 8.70
N GLU A 870 22.03 -36.04 10.03
CA GLU A 870 20.80 -36.11 10.82
C GLU A 870 19.93 -34.85 10.65
N VAL A 871 20.54 -33.65 10.63
CA VAL A 871 19.80 -32.37 10.55
C VAL A 871 19.59 -31.92 9.10
N GLY A 872 20.44 -32.33 8.15
CA GLY A 872 20.45 -31.78 6.79
C GLY A 872 19.12 -31.91 6.02
N PHE A 873 18.33 -32.96 6.25
CA PHE A 873 16.99 -33.07 5.67
C PHE A 873 16.01 -32.05 6.27
N ALA A 874 16.08 -31.80 7.58
CA ALA A 874 15.19 -30.85 8.27
C ALA A 874 15.41 -29.42 7.78
N ILE A 875 16.66 -28.98 7.61
CA ILE A 875 17.00 -27.64 7.10
C ILE A 875 16.52 -27.44 5.66
N VAL A 876 16.71 -28.44 4.79
CA VAL A 876 16.19 -28.40 3.41
C VAL A 876 14.65 -28.36 3.40
N ALA A 877 13.99 -29.08 4.31
CA ALA A 877 12.54 -29.01 4.45
C ALA A 877 12.05 -27.65 5.00
N MET A 878 12.73 -27.07 6.00
CA MET A 878 12.42 -25.77 6.59
C MET A 878 12.58 -24.64 5.56
N THR A 879 13.74 -24.55 4.91
CA THR A 879 14.01 -23.53 3.86
C THR A 879 13.05 -23.64 2.67
N LEU A 880 12.72 -24.86 2.23
CA LEU A 880 11.73 -25.08 1.17
C LEU A 880 10.31 -24.70 1.63
N THR A 881 9.94 -25.00 2.88
CA THR A 881 8.64 -24.60 3.45
C THR A 881 8.54 -23.08 3.56
N LEU A 882 9.62 -22.41 3.96
CA LEU A 882 9.68 -20.94 4.06
C LEU A 882 9.53 -20.29 2.68
N ALA A 883 10.16 -20.85 1.65
CA ALA A 883 10.04 -20.42 0.25
C ALA A 883 8.68 -20.77 -0.39
N ALA A 884 7.99 -21.81 0.08
CA ALA A 884 6.63 -22.14 -0.35
C ALA A 884 5.57 -21.24 0.30
N ALA A 885 5.74 -20.92 1.60
CA ALA A 885 4.84 -20.06 2.35
C ALA A 885 4.95 -18.57 1.94
N ARG A 886 6.16 -18.09 1.65
CA ARG A 886 6.39 -16.76 1.07
C ARG A 886 6.58 -16.87 -0.44
N GLY A 887 5.47 -16.71 -1.17
CA GLY A 887 5.43 -16.77 -2.64
C GLY A 887 6.40 -15.81 -3.36
N ARG A 888 6.45 -15.95 -4.70
CA ARG A 888 7.46 -15.47 -5.68
C ARG A 888 8.29 -14.19 -5.40
N GLY A 889 7.82 -13.22 -4.62
CA GLY A 889 8.54 -11.99 -4.31
C GLY A 889 9.72 -12.11 -3.32
N LEU A 890 9.73 -13.09 -2.40
CA LEU A 890 10.73 -13.13 -1.31
C LEU A 890 11.73 -14.31 -1.34
N ALA A 891 11.59 -15.22 -2.30
CA ALA A 891 12.30 -16.51 -2.35
C ALA A 891 13.84 -16.43 -2.41
N ALA A 892 14.42 -15.26 -2.74
CA ALA A 892 15.87 -15.07 -2.81
C ALA A 892 16.61 -15.40 -1.51
N HIS A 893 16.07 -15.01 -0.35
CA HIS A 893 16.75 -15.16 0.94
C HIS A 893 16.97 -16.64 1.33
N ALA A 894 15.96 -17.49 1.13
CA ALA A 894 16.02 -18.91 1.49
C ALA A 894 17.03 -19.71 0.65
N ALA A 895 17.23 -19.31 -0.61
CA ALA A 895 18.18 -19.97 -1.51
C ALA A 895 19.65 -19.78 -1.10
N VAL A 896 19.99 -18.62 -0.51
CA VAL A 896 21.36 -18.33 -0.04
C VAL A 896 21.65 -19.04 1.29
N ALA A 897 20.68 -19.09 2.21
CA ALA A 897 20.80 -19.81 3.48
C ALA A 897 21.14 -21.30 3.27
N ALA A 898 20.33 -21.99 2.47
CA ALA A 898 20.49 -23.41 2.15
C ALA A 898 21.83 -23.72 1.45
N ALA A 899 22.39 -22.78 0.69
CA ALA A 899 23.68 -22.93 0.02
C ALA A 899 24.88 -22.79 0.98
N LEU A 900 24.76 -22.01 2.05
CA LEU A 900 25.85 -21.70 2.98
C LEU A 900 25.90 -22.63 4.21
N ALA A 901 24.75 -23.11 4.68
CA ALA A 901 24.67 -24.11 5.77
C ALA A 901 25.46 -25.39 5.43
N GLY A 902 25.54 -25.77 4.15
CA GLY A 902 26.36 -26.88 3.66
C GLY A 902 27.86 -26.62 3.54
N GLY A 903 28.37 -25.46 3.97
CA GLY A 903 29.76 -25.03 3.77
C GLY A 903 30.56 -24.66 5.03
N GLY A 904 29.92 -24.24 6.12
CA GLY A 904 30.61 -23.69 7.31
C GLY A 904 31.39 -24.69 8.21
N GLY A 905 31.41 -25.97 7.84
CA GLY A 905 31.63 -27.08 8.77
C GLY A 905 33.06 -27.51 9.11
N HIS A 906 34.09 -26.64 9.17
CA HIS A 906 35.37 -27.01 9.81
C HIS A 906 36.28 -25.83 10.24
N ALA A 907 36.52 -25.71 11.56
CA ALA A 907 37.56 -24.82 12.13
C ALA A 907 38.03 -25.27 13.55
N GLY A 908 38.79 -26.38 13.66
CA GLY A 908 39.68 -26.59 14.82
C GLY A 908 39.77 -28.01 15.39
N GLY A 909 40.95 -28.64 15.24
CA GLY A 909 41.40 -29.83 15.97
C GLY A 909 40.80 -31.17 15.49
N GLY A 910 41.53 -32.29 15.53
CA GLY A 910 42.93 -32.54 15.91
C GLY A 910 43.15 -34.07 16.04
N HIS A 911 44.30 -34.61 15.64
CA HIS A 911 44.55 -36.08 15.60
C HIS A 911 45.98 -36.43 16.05
N CYS A 912 46.16 -37.62 16.62
CA CYS A 912 47.45 -38.08 17.16
C CYS A 912 47.63 -39.61 16.99
N HIS A 913 48.64 -40.02 16.20
CA HIS A 913 49.22 -41.39 16.10
C HIS A 913 48.27 -42.54 15.66
N ARG A 914 48.71 -43.70 15.11
CA ARG A 914 50.02 -44.30 14.70
C ARG A 914 49.65 -45.40 13.65
N ALA A 915 50.50 -45.98 12.78
CA ALA A 915 51.92 -45.83 12.41
C ALA A 915 52.13 -46.39 10.97
N GLY A 916 53.31 -46.25 10.35
CA GLY A 916 53.69 -46.97 9.12
C GLY A 916 54.67 -46.23 8.20
N LEU A 917 55.89 -46.75 8.06
CA LEU A 917 56.96 -46.34 7.11
C LEU A 917 57.09 -47.43 6.01
N PRO A 918 57.83 -47.24 4.88
CA PRO A 918 58.90 -46.26 4.63
C PRO A 918 58.91 -45.52 3.26
N THR A 919 59.90 -44.62 3.14
CA THR A 919 60.50 -43.93 1.97
C THR A 919 61.32 -44.91 1.06
N PRO A 920 61.93 -44.55 -0.12
CA PRO A 920 62.45 -43.21 -0.52
C PRO A 920 62.55 -42.76 -2.01
N ALA A 921 62.44 -41.42 -2.21
CA ALA A 921 63.34 -40.55 -3.00
C ALA A 921 63.43 -40.73 -4.58
N PRO A 922 64.32 -40.01 -5.34
CA PRO A 922 63.82 -39.03 -6.32
C PRO A 922 64.54 -38.91 -7.70
N GLY A 923 64.08 -37.98 -8.55
CA GLY A 923 64.79 -37.42 -9.72
C GLY A 923 63.95 -36.33 -10.41
N THR A 924 64.38 -35.30 -11.17
CA THR A 924 65.64 -34.60 -11.57
C THR A 924 65.50 -34.21 -13.05
N GLY A 925 65.86 -32.97 -13.44
CA GLY A 925 65.79 -32.46 -14.83
C GLY A 925 64.63 -31.46 -15.04
N ALA A 926 64.76 -30.15 -15.33
CA ALA A 926 65.79 -29.25 -15.87
C ALA A 926 65.60 -28.85 -17.36
N GLY A 927 65.35 -27.55 -17.61
CA GLY A 927 65.44 -26.88 -18.92
C GLY A 927 64.15 -26.85 -19.79
N GLY A 928 63.91 -25.85 -20.65
CA GLY A 928 64.62 -24.57 -20.77
C GLY A 928 64.26 -23.68 -21.98
N ARG A 929 63.50 -22.58 -21.72
CA ARG A 929 63.31 -21.38 -22.58
C ARG A 929 62.56 -21.53 -23.95
N PRO A 930 62.12 -20.41 -24.59
CA PRO A 930 61.01 -20.41 -25.56
C PRO A 930 61.36 -19.96 -26.99
N GLY A 931 60.40 -20.06 -27.92
CA GLY A 931 60.45 -19.49 -29.28
C GLY A 931 59.07 -19.01 -29.79
N ARG A 932 59.08 -18.05 -30.72
CA ARG A 932 57.93 -17.67 -31.59
C ARG A 932 57.80 -18.71 -32.74
N ASP A 933 56.78 -18.82 -33.58
CA ASP A 933 56.08 -17.76 -34.33
C ASP A 933 54.98 -18.37 -35.26
N GLN A 934 54.13 -17.51 -35.84
CA GLN A 934 53.41 -17.66 -37.14
C GLN A 934 52.44 -18.84 -37.47
N ARG A 935 51.23 -18.44 -37.95
CA ARG A 935 50.47 -18.89 -39.15
C ARG A 935 50.12 -20.40 -39.35
N ALA A 936 49.03 -20.81 -39.99
CA ALA A 936 47.71 -20.23 -40.35
C ALA A 936 46.85 -21.36 -41.00
N HIS A 937 45.52 -21.21 -41.14
CA HIS A 937 44.69 -21.58 -42.32
C HIS A 937 43.18 -21.72 -41.99
N HIS A 938 42.31 -21.21 -42.90
CA HIS A 938 41.00 -21.72 -43.35
C HIS A 938 39.88 -22.14 -42.36
N ARG A 939 38.57 -22.08 -42.68
CA ARG A 939 37.74 -21.64 -43.84
C ARG A 939 36.40 -21.15 -43.24
N ALA A 940 35.86 -19.96 -43.51
CA ALA A 940 35.23 -19.44 -44.74
C ALA A 940 33.74 -19.83 -44.97
N ARG A 941 32.82 -18.89 -44.67
CA ARG A 941 31.55 -18.53 -45.37
C ARG A 941 31.15 -17.14 -44.79
N ARG A 942 31.04 -16.02 -45.52
CA ARG A 942 30.23 -15.63 -46.72
C ARG A 942 28.72 -15.78 -46.50
N ARG A 943 27.85 -14.83 -46.88
CA ARG A 943 27.95 -13.38 -47.23
C ARG A 943 26.48 -12.85 -47.26
N HIS A 944 26.18 -11.62 -46.89
CA HIS A 944 25.79 -10.46 -47.75
C HIS A 944 25.31 -9.34 -46.79
N ALA A 945 25.59 -8.03 -46.89
CA ALA A 945 26.15 -7.13 -47.92
C ALA A 945 25.23 -6.84 -49.13
N GLY A 946 24.90 -5.59 -49.48
CA GLY A 946 25.29 -4.28 -48.91
C GLY A 946 24.17 -3.24 -49.11
N LEU A 947 24.38 -1.94 -49.24
CA LEU A 947 25.60 -1.10 -49.42
C LEU A 947 25.38 0.23 -48.62
N HIS A 948 26.13 1.35 -48.69
CA HIS A 948 27.09 1.87 -49.68
C HIS A 948 28.34 2.52 -49.02
N GLN A 949 28.61 3.82 -49.23
CA GLN A 949 29.91 4.48 -49.04
C GLN A 949 29.78 6.00 -48.67
N PRO A 950 30.89 6.72 -48.35
CA PRO A 950 30.88 7.90 -47.46
C PRO A 950 31.56 9.18 -48.04
N LEU A 951 32.18 10.01 -47.16
CA LEU A 951 32.86 11.32 -47.34
C LEU A 951 31.89 12.51 -47.18
N HIS A 952 32.14 13.58 -46.39
CA HIS A 952 33.39 14.33 -46.16
C HIS A 952 33.52 14.98 -44.74
N ARG A 953 34.73 15.48 -44.41
CA ARG A 953 35.05 16.61 -43.49
C ARG A 953 35.67 17.74 -44.36
N PRO A 954 35.69 19.05 -43.99
CA PRO A 954 35.96 19.71 -42.69
C PRO A 954 34.72 20.44 -42.10
N GLY A 955 34.75 21.32 -41.08
CA GLY A 955 35.79 21.80 -40.14
C GLY A 955 35.90 23.34 -40.04
N ARG A 956 36.04 23.90 -38.81
CA ARG A 956 36.02 25.36 -38.43
C ARG A 956 34.63 26.02 -38.53
N GLU A 957 34.30 27.12 -37.83
CA GLU A 957 34.83 27.83 -36.64
C GLU A 957 33.70 28.69 -36.01
N ALA A 958 33.91 29.19 -34.78
CA ALA A 958 33.26 30.33 -34.08
C ALA A 958 31.75 30.63 -34.27
N GLY A 959 31.03 30.70 -33.14
CA GLY A 959 29.61 31.10 -33.03
C GLY A 959 29.10 30.83 -31.62
#